data_AF-A0A9K3K683-F1
#
_entry.id   AF-A0A9K3K683-F1
#
_cell.length_a   1.000
_cell.length_b   1.000
_cell.length_c   1.000
_cell.angle_alpha   90.00
_cell.angle_beta   90.00
_cell.angle_gamma   90.00
#
_symmetry.space_group_name_H-M   'P 1'
#
loop_
_entity.id
_entity.type
_entity.pdbx_description
1 polymer ?
#
loop_
_entity_poly.entity_id
_entity_poly.type
_entity_poly.pdbx_seq_one_letter_code
_entity_poly.pdbx_strand_id
1 'polypeptide(L)'
;MRLRYKIIVDPKNASIVFNIVIVSTLSLFFLECLLLGRKAIQALKPFMDPIELQQAVDIILSQEIVSVAEVEATYGPIEYWDVSQVSDFADLFSADTRNPLAATVSFDLSRWNVSNARAMNGMFLGASMMDFDVSSWDVSRNEKFQGMFENAKSFQGRGLEKWNVSSGKLFMVMLAKTPSLIPGLDLRSWNVHNAERLTAMFRNSNFGVTSASTNETRADDLSFNLCSWALRLSPRADTKNMFLQSQCPNTSDPQLLPPSATSLSFCVPCDVRQSHPATTPVQQLFSSDRPNILLIMADQMRYDMIRFVQDSLNHYDDHFKIQTPNLDKLKQQGVYFESAYCQCAVCAPARTSLRTGCTIERTGVQHNDLIYEDEYRKSAIFEERIESMESIDHILVEKLGYVSEYYGKWHMPATLATSKVDGKPIFQNNDYDFKTDVFYYANDETTKKLRRYLDYFEELGQIDKSLNEEGMQYDTYTKFPYTPIQLDARFGMPSGADLDDLNLPQSKKTEPNIMGRYKLSEYFTPSFFEGSVAVKALNRLRQQRRGGGKPWFLTASFHSPHAPFVPAWKHLEKYWENRFQLLVPPSLNDNMNASAYRPITKKIPLYGDPVMVQEWTALYYALIEEVDDYVGLLLDALGEDASNTLVIFTSDHGEMLGSHGMREKNSFYEESSRIPLLVSFPGVIEANSHVKEHVGHIDLLATILDFIGAAEMDHSDGSSLRPIIERNNDKVNYRFDQSVTFGEWDYRKVLGSDPNKLDRRIDDRPSFMVVKGSYKLMMQKLSDSHEMDMMFDLIEDPLERNNLLGRNAMNADIGVVIKAEHMRCLLLDWMERLDGGFNGDQAYFSDTANNYNNRGGDITEIRNRQQWKQIGLWTSSWVDHPLEFGTVSWTGSEFVRHEWLYMGNRKNKNYTIDSAIFTGKDSVHFSIDNDAVVGRAIGENSCVSIRVTFRASKWTETMNIDAALLLTLGSSDSDGQVHVIPLTLGDLDFTKRRMMSVQAETKNTGILFKETANLRAGYRVKHPQSR
;
A
#
# COMPACT_ATOMS: atom_id res chain seq x y z
N MET A 1 46.12 15.41 12.72
CA MET A 1 46.83 16.70 12.50
C MET A 1 48.11 16.46 11.70
N ARG A 2 48.31 17.16 10.58
CA ARG A 2 49.58 17.14 9.81
C ARG A 2 50.60 18.03 10.52
N LEU A 3 51.75 17.49 10.90
CA LEU A 3 52.94 18.27 11.25
C LEU A 3 54.08 17.93 10.28
N ARG A 4 54.56 18.97 9.60
CA ARG A 4 55.70 18.95 8.68
C ARG A 4 56.99 18.83 9.49
N TYR A 5 57.88 17.92 9.11
CA TYR A 5 59.26 17.93 9.60
C TYR A 5 60.12 18.83 8.72
N LYS A 6 60.91 19.70 9.36
CA LYS A 6 62.00 20.46 8.74
C LYS A 6 63.29 19.69 9.02
N ILE A 7 63.84 19.03 8.01
CA ILE A 7 65.15 18.39 8.09
C ILE A 7 66.19 19.44 7.69
N ILE A 8 67.10 19.76 8.61
CA ILE A 8 68.36 20.44 8.32
C ILE A 8 69.42 19.34 8.31
N VAL A 9 70.01 19.12 7.13
CA VAL A 9 71.13 18.20 6.90
C VAL A 9 72.42 18.98 7.11
N ASP A 10 73.33 18.48 7.96
CA ASP A 10 74.74 18.88 7.96
C ASP A 10 75.57 17.76 7.28
N PRO A 11 76.44 18.06 6.28
CA PRO A 11 76.84 17.13 5.24
C PRO A 11 78.25 16.55 5.45
N LYS A 12 78.59 16.09 6.67
CA LYS A 12 79.99 15.70 6.96
C LYS A 12 80.29 14.27 7.35
N ASN A 13 79.37 13.32 7.33
CA ASN A 13 79.74 11.90 7.38
C ASN A 13 78.70 11.01 6.69
N ALA A 14 78.93 10.78 5.40
CA ALA A 14 78.41 9.63 4.69
C ALA A 14 79.16 8.37 5.15
N SER A 15 78.42 7.30 5.36
CA SER A 15 78.87 5.91 5.52
C SER A 15 79.55 5.51 6.84
N ILE A 16 78.79 4.71 7.59
CA ILE A 16 79.26 3.63 8.47
C ILE A 16 79.77 4.06 9.85
N VAL A 17 78.86 4.55 10.70
CA VAL A 17 78.73 4.06 12.09
C VAL A 17 77.24 3.78 12.33
N PHE A 18 76.74 2.80 11.59
CA PHE A 18 75.39 2.25 11.66
C PHE A 18 75.29 1.11 12.69
N ASN A 19 76.23 1.02 13.65
CA ASN A 19 76.38 -0.16 14.52
C ASN A 19 76.54 0.10 16.02
N ILE A 20 76.34 1.33 16.54
CA ILE A 20 76.45 1.58 18.00
C ILE A 20 75.23 2.30 18.63
N VAL A 21 74.19 2.66 17.87
CA VAL A 21 72.91 3.14 18.45
C VAL A 21 71.78 2.10 18.33
N ILE A 22 72.06 0.93 17.76
CA ILE A 22 71.09 -0.18 17.60
C ILE A 22 71.02 -1.08 18.86
N VAL A 23 71.91 -0.95 19.84
CA VAL A 23 71.95 -1.90 20.99
C VAL A 23 71.21 -1.40 22.25
N SER A 24 70.88 -0.12 22.39
CA SER A 24 70.23 0.40 23.61
C SER A 24 68.72 0.65 23.51
N THR A 25 68.13 0.83 22.33
CA THR A 25 66.67 0.96 22.16
C THR A 25 65.97 -0.35 21.81
N LEU A 26 66.67 -1.31 21.19
CA LEU A 26 66.11 -2.65 20.95
C LEU A 26 66.04 -3.49 22.23
N SER A 27 66.86 -3.21 23.24
CA SER A 27 66.87 -4.00 24.49
C SER A 27 65.73 -3.65 25.44
N LEU A 28 65.26 -2.40 25.47
CA LEU A 28 64.09 -1.99 26.26
C LEU A 28 62.78 -2.39 25.57
N PHE A 29 62.71 -2.26 24.24
CA PHE A 29 61.53 -2.71 23.49
C PHE A 29 61.40 -4.23 23.45
N PHE A 30 62.51 -4.99 23.36
CA PHE A 30 62.44 -6.45 23.50
C PHE A 30 62.16 -6.90 24.93
N LEU A 31 62.58 -6.18 25.97
CA LEU A 31 62.24 -6.56 27.35
C LEU A 31 60.77 -6.23 27.67
N GLU A 32 60.21 -5.13 27.16
CA GLU A 32 58.76 -4.87 27.18
C GLU A 32 58.00 -5.91 26.33
N CYS A 33 58.47 -6.26 25.13
CA CYS A 33 57.85 -7.29 24.31
C CYS A 33 58.05 -8.72 24.83
N LEU A 34 59.08 -9.01 25.65
CA LEU A 34 59.27 -10.31 26.31
C LEU A 34 58.53 -10.39 27.65
N LEU A 35 58.32 -9.27 28.35
CA LEU A 35 57.44 -9.21 29.52
C LEU A 35 55.96 -9.23 29.12
N LEU A 36 55.59 -8.53 28.03
CA LEU A 36 54.27 -8.66 27.39
C LEU A 36 54.14 -10.03 26.70
N GLY A 37 55.20 -10.52 26.06
CA GLY A 37 55.22 -11.79 25.34
C GLY A 37 55.29 -13.05 26.22
N ARG A 38 55.70 -12.94 27.49
CA ARG A 38 55.59 -14.05 28.47
C ARG A 38 54.31 -14.05 29.28
N LYS A 39 53.48 -12.99 29.21
CA LYS A 39 52.07 -13.05 29.67
C LYS A 39 51.10 -13.43 28.54
N ALA A 40 51.53 -13.40 27.27
CA ALA A 40 50.67 -13.59 26.10
C ALA A 40 50.50 -15.04 25.59
N ILE A 41 50.78 -16.08 26.40
CA ILE A 41 50.34 -17.46 26.07
C ILE A 41 49.73 -18.11 27.32
N GLN A 42 48.70 -17.47 27.83
CA GLN A 42 47.63 -18.12 28.57
C GLN A 42 46.36 -17.74 27.83
N ALA A 43 45.56 -18.71 27.37
CA ALA A 43 44.27 -18.41 26.75
C ALA A 43 43.44 -17.66 27.80
N LEU A 44 43.18 -16.37 27.56
CA LEU A 44 42.37 -15.56 28.46
C LEU A 44 41.01 -16.24 28.60
N LYS A 45 40.59 -16.46 29.84
CA LYS A 45 39.35 -17.20 30.12
C LYS A 45 38.15 -16.33 29.70
N PRO A 46 37.19 -16.85 28.90
CA PRO A 46 35.95 -16.13 28.63
C PRO A 46 35.03 -16.16 29.86
N PHE A 47 34.23 -15.11 30.04
CA PHE A 47 33.19 -15.07 31.05
C PHE A 47 31.96 -15.83 30.55
N MET A 48 31.59 -16.89 31.27
CA MET A 48 30.40 -17.69 30.96
C MET A 48 29.21 -17.35 31.86
N ASP A 49 29.45 -16.63 32.95
CA ASP A 49 28.51 -16.39 34.03
C ASP A 49 28.55 -14.91 34.48
N PRO A 50 27.40 -14.22 34.57
CA PRO A 50 27.32 -12.85 35.08
C PRO A 50 27.93 -12.65 36.48
N ILE A 51 27.86 -13.66 37.36
CA ILE A 51 28.40 -13.55 38.73
C ILE A 51 29.93 -13.51 38.69
N GLU A 52 30.54 -14.37 37.87
CA GLU A 52 31.99 -14.38 37.66
C GLU A 52 32.48 -13.03 37.09
N LEU A 53 31.76 -12.48 36.11
CA LEU A 53 32.06 -11.17 35.54
C LEU A 53 31.95 -10.05 36.59
N GLN A 54 30.90 -10.08 37.42
CA GLN A 54 30.71 -9.10 38.50
C GLN A 54 31.85 -9.13 39.52
N GLN A 55 32.26 -10.31 39.97
CA GLN A 55 33.36 -10.44 40.94
C GLN A 55 34.67 -9.88 40.39
N ALA A 56 34.96 -10.14 39.11
CA ALA A 56 36.13 -9.57 38.46
C ALA A 56 36.04 -8.04 38.38
N VAL A 57 34.88 -7.48 38.01
CA VAL A 57 34.65 -6.02 38.01
C VAL A 57 34.86 -5.41 39.40
N ASP A 58 34.31 -6.02 40.45
CA ASP A 58 34.44 -5.51 41.83
C ASP A 58 35.90 -5.46 42.30
N ILE A 59 36.69 -6.48 41.95
CA ILE A 59 38.13 -6.50 42.25
C ILE A 59 38.86 -5.40 41.47
N ILE A 60 38.58 -5.23 40.18
CA ILE A 60 39.18 -4.16 39.36
C ILE A 60 38.84 -2.77 39.93
N LEU A 61 37.59 -2.58 40.36
CA LEU A 61 37.14 -1.31 40.97
C LEU A 61 37.76 -1.04 42.34
N SER A 62 38.11 -2.07 43.12
CA SER A 62 38.75 -1.92 44.44
C SER A 62 40.13 -1.26 44.39
N GLN A 63 40.81 -1.34 43.23
CA GLN A 63 42.19 -0.90 43.02
C GLN A 63 43.22 -1.53 43.98
N GLU A 64 42.88 -2.64 44.64
CA GLU A 64 43.83 -3.39 45.46
C GLU A 64 44.86 -4.09 44.57
N ILE A 65 46.09 -3.58 44.56
CA ILE A 65 47.17 -3.96 43.63
C ILE A 65 47.36 -5.49 43.51
N VAL A 66 47.28 -6.21 44.63
CA VAL A 66 47.47 -7.68 44.64
C VAL A 66 46.30 -8.39 43.95
N SER A 67 45.07 -8.03 44.32
CA SER A 67 43.83 -8.62 43.80
C SER A 67 43.62 -8.29 42.31
N VAL A 68 43.95 -7.06 41.89
CA VAL A 68 43.90 -6.63 40.48
C VAL A 68 44.88 -7.42 39.61
N ALA A 69 46.11 -7.65 40.10
CA ALA A 69 47.11 -8.42 39.35
C ALA A 69 46.70 -9.88 39.13
N GLU A 70 45.92 -10.47 40.04
CA GLU A 70 45.36 -11.82 39.90
C GLU A 70 44.25 -11.89 38.83
N VAL A 71 43.36 -10.89 38.80
CA VAL A 71 42.32 -10.78 37.77
C VAL A 71 42.93 -10.54 36.39
N GLU A 72 43.89 -9.61 36.28
CA GLU A 72 44.61 -9.35 35.02
C GLU A 72 45.42 -10.56 34.55
N ALA A 73 45.94 -11.39 35.47
CA ALA A 73 46.62 -12.63 35.10
C ALA A 73 45.65 -13.70 34.53
N THR A 74 44.37 -13.64 34.89
CA THR A 74 43.37 -14.65 34.51
C THR A 74 42.58 -14.25 33.26
N TYR A 75 42.12 -13.00 33.20
CA TYR A 75 41.21 -12.50 32.16
C TYR A 75 41.87 -11.44 31.25
N GLY A 76 43.07 -10.98 31.60
CA GLY A 76 43.74 -9.89 30.91
C GLY A 76 43.21 -8.51 31.35
N PRO A 77 43.68 -7.44 30.71
CA PRO A 77 43.13 -6.10 30.91
C PRO A 77 41.65 -6.05 30.54
N ILE A 78 40.87 -5.25 31.27
CA ILE A 78 39.40 -5.19 31.17
C ILE A 78 38.89 -4.87 29.75
N GLU A 79 39.66 -4.13 28.96
CA GLU A 79 39.33 -3.77 27.58
C GLU A 79 39.32 -4.97 26.62
N TYR A 80 39.92 -6.10 27.04
CA TYR A 80 40.06 -7.33 26.23
C TYR A 80 39.29 -8.52 26.79
N TRP A 81 38.46 -8.32 27.81
CA TRP A 81 37.65 -9.40 28.38
C TRP A 81 36.67 -9.95 27.34
N ASP A 82 36.64 -11.27 27.18
CA ASP A 82 35.65 -11.95 26.35
C ASP A 82 34.35 -12.15 27.14
N VAL A 83 33.40 -11.26 26.89
CA VAL A 83 32.05 -11.28 27.47
C VAL A 83 30.98 -11.82 26.51
N SER A 84 31.38 -12.40 25.37
CA SER A 84 30.48 -12.79 24.27
C SER A 84 29.42 -13.84 24.66
N GLN A 85 29.65 -14.58 25.74
CA GLN A 85 28.74 -15.61 26.24
C GLN A 85 27.79 -15.10 27.34
N VAL A 86 28.02 -13.90 27.89
CA VAL A 86 27.21 -13.33 28.95
C VAL A 86 25.93 -12.72 28.37
N SER A 87 24.78 -13.02 28.99
CA SER A 87 23.47 -12.52 28.54
C SER A 87 22.85 -11.49 29.49
N ASP A 88 23.35 -11.36 30.72
CA ASP A 88 22.87 -10.43 31.73
C ASP A 88 24.04 -9.57 32.24
N PHE A 89 23.96 -8.27 32.00
CA PHE A 89 24.92 -7.25 32.42
C PHE A 89 24.29 -6.27 33.44
N ALA A 90 23.16 -6.65 34.04
CA ALA A 90 22.44 -5.78 34.96
C ALA A 90 23.33 -5.30 36.11
N ASP A 91 23.31 -3.98 36.32
CA ASP A 91 24.05 -3.26 37.37
C ASP A 91 25.57 -3.46 37.40
N LEU A 92 26.20 -4.02 36.35
CA LEU A 92 27.60 -4.48 36.39
C LEU A 92 28.61 -3.44 36.91
N PHE A 93 28.45 -2.18 36.47
CA PHE A 93 29.23 -1.02 36.91
C PHE A 93 28.35 0.03 37.61
N SER A 94 27.29 -0.38 38.31
CA SER A 94 26.44 0.57 39.03
C SER A 94 27.14 1.11 40.28
N ALA A 95 27.29 2.43 40.36
CA ALA A 95 27.77 3.10 41.57
C ALA A 95 26.69 3.24 42.64
N ASP A 96 25.42 3.33 42.24
CA ASP A 96 24.31 3.60 43.15
C ASP A 96 23.80 2.32 43.83
N THR A 97 23.81 1.18 43.15
CA THR A 97 23.23 -0.08 43.67
C THR A 97 24.26 -1.19 43.94
N ARG A 98 25.48 -1.09 43.40
CA ARG A 98 26.52 -2.12 43.56
C ARG A 98 27.78 -1.60 44.25
N ASN A 99 28.60 -0.82 43.56
CA ASN A 99 29.95 -0.48 44.00
C ASN A 99 30.23 1.02 43.80
N PRO A 100 30.25 1.84 44.88
CA PRO A 100 30.46 3.29 44.79
C PRO A 100 31.76 3.71 44.08
N LEU A 101 32.77 2.83 44.03
CA LEU A 101 34.03 3.11 43.34
C LEU A 101 33.85 3.23 41.81
N ALA A 102 32.79 2.63 41.25
CA ALA A 102 32.42 2.77 39.83
C ALA A 102 32.15 4.24 39.43
N ALA A 103 31.80 5.12 40.37
CA ALA A 103 31.63 6.54 40.09
C ALA A 103 32.96 7.27 39.81
N THR A 104 34.10 6.68 40.16
CA THR A 104 35.42 7.34 40.20
C THR A 104 36.42 6.82 39.17
N VAL A 105 36.06 5.76 38.44
CA VAL A 105 36.94 5.09 37.46
C VAL A 105 36.27 5.07 36.09
N SER A 106 37.06 5.10 35.03
CA SER A 106 36.60 5.06 33.64
C SER A 106 37.38 3.99 32.88
N PHE A 107 36.68 3.19 32.07
CA PHE A 107 37.26 2.13 31.24
C PHE A 107 36.79 2.28 29.78
N ASP A 108 37.65 1.93 28.81
CA ASP A 108 37.23 1.85 27.41
C ASP A 108 36.72 0.44 27.09
N LEU A 109 35.39 0.28 27.13
CA LEU A 109 34.72 -1.00 26.86
C LEU A 109 34.25 -1.12 25.40
N SER A 110 34.73 -0.27 24.50
CA SER A 110 34.31 -0.26 23.08
C SER A 110 34.59 -1.57 22.33
N ARG A 111 35.45 -2.44 22.87
CA ARG A 111 35.82 -3.73 22.24
C ARG A 111 34.98 -4.92 22.71
N TRP A 112 34.14 -4.72 23.72
CA TRP A 112 33.31 -5.81 24.25
C TRP A 112 32.29 -6.28 23.21
N ASN A 113 32.19 -7.59 23.03
CA ASN A 113 31.14 -8.21 22.23
C ASN A 113 29.90 -8.47 23.10
N VAL A 114 28.91 -7.59 23.01
CA VAL A 114 27.66 -7.67 23.79
C VAL A 114 26.48 -8.24 22.98
N SER A 115 26.73 -8.87 21.83
CA SER A 115 25.67 -9.39 20.93
C SER A 115 24.73 -10.43 21.55
N ASN A 116 25.13 -11.05 22.67
CA ASN A 116 24.30 -11.99 23.42
C ASN A 116 23.51 -11.35 24.59
N ALA A 117 23.68 -10.04 24.84
CA ALA A 117 23.02 -9.34 25.92
C ALA A 117 21.50 -9.31 25.74
N ARG A 118 20.78 -9.70 26.79
CA ARG A 118 19.32 -9.65 26.93
C ARG A 118 18.88 -8.62 27.96
N ALA A 119 19.73 -8.36 28.96
CA ALA A 119 19.51 -7.36 29.99
C ALA A 119 20.78 -6.54 30.25
N MET A 120 20.65 -5.22 30.19
CA MET A 120 21.70 -4.25 30.52
C MET A 120 21.17 -3.15 31.46
N ASN A 121 20.08 -3.44 32.18
CA ASN A 121 19.45 -2.48 33.07
C ASN A 121 20.40 -2.06 34.20
N GLY A 122 20.53 -0.76 34.42
CA GLY A 122 21.38 -0.20 35.46
C GLY A 122 22.89 -0.41 35.29
N MET A 123 23.35 -0.96 34.15
CA MET A 123 24.76 -1.36 33.95
C MET A 123 25.76 -0.27 34.33
N PHE A 124 25.47 1.01 34.07
CA PHE A 124 26.31 2.17 34.42
C PHE A 124 25.58 3.20 35.31
N LEU A 125 24.56 2.76 36.06
CA LEU A 125 23.79 3.64 36.94
C LEU A 125 24.70 4.31 37.98
N GLY A 126 24.84 5.63 37.91
CA GLY A 126 25.69 6.43 38.80
C GLY A 126 27.19 6.43 38.45
N ALA A 127 27.63 5.72 37.41
CA ALA A 127 29.02 5.63 36.97
C ALA A 127 29.49 6.97 36.34
N SER A 128 29.79 7.94 37.20
CA SER A 128 29.89 9.35 36.84
C SER A 128 31.03 9.68 35.87
N MET A 129 32.08 8.86 35.78
CA MET A 129 33.26 9.10 34.92
C MET A 129 33.24 8.32 33.60
N MET A 130 32.16 7.58 33.30
CA MET A 130 32.10 6.69 32.13
C MET A 130 31.84 7.46 30.83
N ASP A 131 32.75 7.39 29.85
CA ASP A 131 32.58 7.98 28.52
C ASP A 131 33.46 7.29 27.47
N PHE A 132 32.85 6.45 26.62
CA PHE A 132 33.54 5.71 25.56
C PHE A 132 32.60 5.51 24.36
N ASP A 133 33.16 5.08 23.23
CA ASP A 133 32.37 4.85 22.02
C ASP A 133 31.62 3.52 22.12
N VAL A 134 30.29 3.57 22.03
CA VAL A 134 29.43 2.37 22.08
C VAL A 134 28.94 1.94 20.70
N SER A 135 29.43 2.54 19.61
CA SER A 135 28.94 2.27 18.25
C SER A 135 29.17 0.84 17.75
N SER A 136 30.16 0.13 18.30
CA SER A 136 30.50 -1.25 17.97
C SER A 136 29.62 -2.29 18.66
N TRP A 137 28.81 -1.86 19.64
CA TRP A 137 27.98 -2.77 20.43
C TRP A 137 26.72 -3.17 19.64
N ASP A 138 26.58 -4.47 19.38
CA ASP A 138 25.33 -5.03 18.88
C ASP A 138 24.37 -5.26 20.05
N VAL A 139 23.41 -4.34 20.20
CA VAL A 139 22.35 -4.41 21.23
C VAL A 139 21.02 -4.95 20.70
N SER A 140 20.99 -5.51 19.49
CA SER A 140 19.76 -5.92 18.79
C SER A 140 18.96 -6.99 19.52
N ARG A 141 19.56 -7.71 20.49
CA ARG A 141 18.92 -8.73 21.32
C ARG A 141 18.53 -8.26 22.72
N ASN A 142 18.95 -7.06 23.13
CA ASN A 142 18.72 -6.54 24.47
C ASN A 142 17.28 -6.02 24.62
N GLU A 143 16.59 -6.47 25.66
CA GLU A 143 15.20 -6.06 25.92
C GLU A 143 15.10 -5.02 27.04
N LYS A 144 16.11 -4.95 27.93
CA LYS A 144 16.09 -4.13 29.15
C LYS A 144 17.24 -3.11 29.16
N PHE A 145 16.91 -1.85 28.87
CA PHE A 145 17.81 -0.70 28.91
C PHE A 145 17.54 0.22 30.11
N GLN A 146 16.57 -0.12 30.96
CA GLN A 146 16.15 0.70 32.09
C GLN A 146 17.34 1.17 32.93
N GLY A 147 17.47 2.48 33.13
CA GLY A 147 18.49 3.10 33.97
C GLY A 147 19.95 2.81 33.55
N MET A 148 20.18 2.28 32.34
CA MET A 148 21.51 1.81 31.92
C MET A 148 22.59 2.89 32.08
N PHE A 149 22.27 4.17 31.85
CA PHE A 149 23.17 5.30 32.01
C PHE A 149 22.61 6.38 32.95
N GLU A 150 21.63 6.07 33.79
CA GLU A 150 21.08 7.09 34.70
C GLU A 150 22.20 7.64 35.59
N ASN A 151 22.28 8.97 35.72
CA ASN A 151 23.29 9.67 36.53
C ASN A 151 24.75 9.40 36.11
N ALA A 152 25.00 8.88 34.90
CA ALA A 152 26.33 8.78 34.31
C ALA A 152 26.80 10.17 33.80
N LYS A 153 27.35 10.97 34.71
CA LYS A 153 27.55 12.41 34.49
C LYS A 153 28.46 12.77 33.31
N SER A 154 29.51 12.00 33.06
CA SER A 154 30.45 12.23 31.94
C SER A 154 30.02 11.58 30.63
N PHE A 155 28.98 10.72 30.63
CA PHE A 155 28.61 9.97 29.44
C PHE A 155 28.05 10.88 28.36
N GLN A 156 28.68 10.85 27.18
CA GLN A 156 28.32 11.72 26.07
C GLN A 156 27.33 11.07 25.10
N GLY A 157 27.15 9.75 25.13
CA GLY A 157 26.23 9.05 24.23
C GLY A 157 26.79 8.77 22.83
N ARG A 158 28.12 8.84 22.65
CA ARG A 158 28.79 8.61 21.36
C ARG A 158 28.51 7.18 20.85
N GLY A 159 27.86 7.06 19.69
CA GLY A 159 27.58 5.79 19.03
C GLY A 159 26.17 5.23 19.29
N LEU A 160 25.40 5.84 20.19
CA LEU A 160 24.00 5.46 20.45
C LEU A 160 23.16 5.52 19.17
N GLU A 161 23.41 6.49 18.29
CA GLU A 161 22.67 6.68 17.03
C GLU A 161 22.71 5.49 16.07
N LYS A 162 23.70 4.59 16.24
CA LYS A 162 23.88 3.39 15.42
C LYS A 162 23.25 2.13 16.01
N TRP A 163 22.74 2.21 17.23
CA TRP A 163 22.15 1.05 17.91
C TRP A 163 20.84 0.61 17.25
N ASN A 164 20.75 -0.69 16.98
CA ASN A 164 19.47 -1.32 16.68
C ASN A 164 18.76 -1.66 18.00
N VAL A 165 17.81 -0.83 18.41
CA VAL A 165 17.04 -1.01 19.66
C VAL A 165 15.69 -1.70 19.46
N SER A 166 15.46 -2.33 18.29
CA SER A 166 14.14 -2.86 17.91
C SER A 166 13.59 -3.95 18.84
N SER A 167 14.43 -4.68 19.57
CA SER A 167 13.99 -5.65 20.58
C SER A 167 13.76 -5.03 21.97
N GLY A 168 14.09 -3.76 22.15
CA GLY A 168 14.03 -3.06 23.43
C GLY A 168 12.59 -2.83 23.90
N LYS A 169 12.30 -3.20 25.15
CA LYS A 169 10.99 -3.02 25.78
C LYS A 169 11.02 -1.97 26.89
N LEU A 170 12.07 -1.99 27.71
CA LEU A 170 12.18 -1.16 28.92
C LEU A 170 13.31 -0.13 28.78
N PHE A 171 12.94 1.14 28.64
CA PHE A 171 13.85 2.30 28.52
C PHE A 171 13.72 3.30 29.66
N MET A 172 12.91 2.99 30.67
CA MET A 172 12.66 3.88 31.81
C MET A 172 13.96 4.44 32.36
N VAL A 173 14.02 5.76 32.54
CA VAL A 173 15.18 6.51 33.08
C VAL A 173 16.54 6.21 32.43
N MET A 174 16.61 5.53 31.28
CA MET A 174 17.86 5.05 30.67
C MET A 174 18.95 6.12 30.57
N LEU A 175 18.57 7.34 30.20
CA LEU A 175 19.45 8.50 30.02
C LEU A 175 19.00 9.65 30.94
N ALA A 176 18.46 9.35 32.12
CA ALA A 176 18.05 10.40 33.07
C ALA A 176 19.27 10.96 33.82
N LYS A 177 19.28 12.27 34.10
CA LYS A 177 20.35 12.96 34.81
C LYS A 177 21.74 12.80 34.17
N THR A 178 21.81 12.75 32.83
CA THR A 178 23.06 12.72 32.06
C THR A 178 23.30 14.10 31.42
N PRO A 179 24.00 15.03 32.10
CA PRO A 179 24.14 16.41 31.66
C PRO A 179 25.17 16.63 30.53
N SER A 180 25.91 15.61 30.12
CA SER A 180 27.04 15.72 29.17
C SER A 180 26.76 15.11 27.79
N LEU A 181 25.50 14.82 27.44
CA LEU A 181 25.17 14.29 26.12
C LEU A 181 25.62 15.26 25.00
N ILE A 182 26.16 14.71 23.91
CA ILE A 182 26.72 15.51 22.80
C ILE A 182 25.60 16.36 22.18
N PRO A 183 25.83 17.67 21.95
CA PRO A 183 24.92 18.50 21.16
C PRO A 183 24.68 17.88 19.78
N GLY A 184 23.42 17.70 19.38
CA GLY A 184 23.05 17.10 18.09
C GLY A 184 23.01 15.56 18.07
N LEU A 185 23.02 14.88 19.22
CA LEU A 185 22.74 13.45 19.30
C LEU A 185 21.39 13.12 18.63
N ASP A 186 21.41 12.35 17.54
CA ASP A 186 20.23 12.01 16.75
C ASP A 186 19.80 10.55 16.97
N LEU A 187 18.64 10.37 17.61
CA LEU A 187 18.05 9.05 17.85
C LEU A 187 16.86 8.75 16.91
N ARG A 188 16.68 9.50 15.81
CA ARG A 188 15.59 9.27 14.84
C ARG A 188 15.66 7.91 14.15
N SER A 189 16.84 7.34 14.02
CA SER A 189 17.07 6.02 13.42
C SER A 189 16.58 4.87 14.31
N TRP A 190 16.34 5.12 15.60
CA TRP A 190 15.89 4.08 16.53
C TRP A 190 14.48 3.62 16.18
N ASN A 191 14.34 2.31 15.95
CA ASN A 191 13.05 1.66 15.90
C ASN A 191 12.60 1.31 17.33
N VAL A 192 11.71 2.15 17.88
CA VAL A 192 11.17 1.99 19.24
C VAL A 192 9.78 1.33 19.26
N HIS A 193 9.39 0.62 18.20
CA HIS A 193 8.05 0.06 18.07
C HIS A 193 7.67 -0.90 19.21
N ASN A 194 8.62 -1.74 19.63
CA ASN A 194 8.44 -2.70 20.71
C ASN A 194 8.65 -2.10 22.11
N ALA A 195 8.88 -0.78 22.21
CA ALA A 195 9.08 -0.12 23.51
C ALA A 195 7.77 -0.07 24.29
N GLU A 196 7.76 -0.65 25.48
CA GLU A 196 6.59 -0.68 26.38
C GLU A 196 6.66 0.43 27.42
N ARG A 197 7.86 0.78 27.92
CA ARG A 197 8.03 1.77 28.99
C ARG A 197 9.22 2.69 28.73
N LEU A 198 8.94 3.97 28.47
CA LEU A 198 9.92 5.05 28.31
C LEU A 198 9.81 6.13 29.39
N THR A 199 9.11 5.83 30.49
CA THR A 199 8.88 6.75 31.61
C THR A 199 10.18 7.42 32.05
N ALA A 200 10.19 8.76 32.07
CA ALA A 200 11.33 9.56 32.52
C ALA A 200 12.68 9.26 31.86
N MET A 201 12.71 8.66 30.66
CA MET A 201 13.93 8.25 29.96
C MET A 201 15.02 9.33 29.88
N PHE A 202 14.63 10.60 29.74
CA PHE A 202 15.52 11.75 29.58
C PHE A 202 15.36 12.81 30.69
N ARG A 203 14.76 12.44 31.83
CA ARG A 203 14.48 13.38 32.93
C ARG A 203 15.77 14.03 33.42
N ASN A 204 15.78 15.36 33.59
CA ASN A 204 16.94 16.15 34.06
C ASN A 204 18.21 16.00 33.21
N SER A 205 18.08 15.62 31.94
CA SER A 205 19.23 15.52 31.02
C SER A 205 19.38 16.75 30.15
N ASN A 206 20.62 17.03 29.75
CA ASN A 206 20.98 18.22 28.97
C ASN A 206 21.38 17.79 27.56
N PHE A 207 20.75 18.38 26.55
CA PHE A 207 20.97 18.09 25.13
C PHE A 207 21.73 19.22 24.40
N GLY A 208 22.27 20.20 25.13
CA GLY A 208 23.19 21.18 24.56
C GLY A 208 22.54 22.27 23.70
N VAL A 209 21.25 22.59 23.91
CA VAL A 209 20.57 23.68 23.20
C VAL A 209 21.15 25.02 23.66
N THR A 210 21.97 25.66 22.81
CA THR A 210 22.46 27.01 23.09
C THR A 210 21.35 28.02 22.80
N SER A 211 21.07 28.91 23.75
CA SER A 211 19.93 29.84 23.75
C SER A 211 20.03 31.00 22.74
N ALA A 212 20.70 30.80 21.59
CA ALA A 212 21.07 31.87 20.67
C ALA A 212 20.91 31.54 19.18
N SER A 213 20.05 30.58 18.82
CA SER A 213 19.90 30.18 17.43
C SER A 213 18.52 30.59 16.87
N THR A 214 18.56 31.34 15.77
CA THR A 214 17.40 31.87 15.05
C THR A 214 16.59 30.74 14.39
N ASN A 215 15.36 31.03 13.95
CA ASN A 215 14.34 30.10 13.42
C ASN A 215 14.82 29.02 12.40
N GLU A 216 16.01 29.10 11.82
CA GLU A 216 16.55 28.11 10.87
C GLU A 216 17.33 26.95 11.50
N THR A 217 17.49 26.90 12.83
CA THR A 217 18.32 25.87 13.53
C THR A 217 17.53 25.01 14.53
N ARG A 218 16.19 24.96 14.40
CA ARG A 218 15.34 24.05 15.19
C ARG A 218 15.57 22.55 14.90
N ALA A 219 16.40 22.21 13.91
CA ALA A 219 16.74 20.83 13.55
C ALA A 219 17.59 20.10 14.62
N ASP A 220 18.19 20.83 15.57
CA ASP A 220 19.10 20.28 16.58
C ASP A 220 18.42 20.03 17.94
N ASP A 221 17.12 20.31 18.05
CA ASP A 221 16.34 20.06 19.27
C ASP A 221 15.84 18.61 19.28
N LEU A 222 16.30 17.81 20.24
CA LEU A 222 15.91 16.40 20.38
C LEU A 222 14.39 16.24 20.58
N SER A 223 13.70 17.22 21.16
CA SER A 223 12.23 17.19 21.28
C SER A 223 11.52 17.28 19.92
N PHE A 224 12.12 18.00 18.96
CA PHE A 224 11.65 18.08 17.57
C PHE A 224 12.05 16.83 16.76
N ASN A 225 13.25 16.28 17.03
CA ASN A 225 13.75 15.07 16.36
C ASN A 225 12.98 13.79 16.76
N LEU A 226 12.45 13.72 17.97
CA LEU A 226 11.69 12.56 18.44
C LEU A 226 10.18 12.61 18.08
N CYS A 227 9.66 13.66 17.39
CA CYS A 227 8.28 13.66 16.87
C CYS A 227 8.03 12.41 15.96
N SER A 228 9.05 11.91 15.23
CA SER A 228 8.96 10.69 14.41
C SER A 228 8.70 9.40 15.21
N TRP A 229 9.03 9.38 16.50
CA TRP A 229 8.73 8.25 17.37
C TRP A 229 7.23 8.16 17.68
N ALA A 230 6.49 9.27 17.67
CA ALA A 230 5.05 9.27 17.96
C ALA A 230 4.25 8.38 16.99
N LEU A 231 4.69 8.26 15.73
CA LEU A 231 4.08 7.39 14.72
C LEU A 231 4.52 5.92 14.83
N ARG A 232 5.61 5.64 15.54
CA ARG A 232 6.23 4.30 15.61
C ARG A 232 6.04 3.61 16.95
N LEU A 233 5.86 4.38 18.03
CA LEU A 233 5.59 3.85 19.37
C LEU A 233 4.29 3.05 19.38
N SER A 234 4.30 1.93 20.09
CA SER A 234 3.08 1.19 20.38
C SER A 234 2.08 2.10 21.10
N PRO A 235 0.76 2.03 20.80
CA PRO A 235 -0.28 2.75 21.54
C PRO A 235 -0.30 2.45 23.05
N ARG A 236 0.37 1.38 23.48
CA ARG A 236 0.50 0.97 24.90
C ARG A 236 1.77 1.49 25.58
N ALA A 237 2.64 2.20 24.86
CA ALA A 237 3.91 2.67 25.40
C ALA A 237 3.72 3.73 26.49
N ASP A 238 4.20 3.47 27.71
CA ASP A 238 4.17 4.44 28.82
C ASP A 238 5.31 5.45 28.67
N THR A 239 4.95 6.68 28.30
CA THR A 239 5.87 7.79 28.05
C THR A 239 5.83 8.88 29.12
N LYS A 240 5.20 8.62 30.28
CA LYS A 240 5.03 9.63 31.32
C LYS A 240 6.36 10.28 31.72
N ASN A 241 6.36 11.61 31.80
CA ASN A 241 7.50 12.41 32.26
C ASN A 241 8.82 12.18 31.50
N MET A 242 8.77 11.62 30.28
CA MET A 242 9.96 11.25 29.52
C MET A 242 11.01 12.38 29.44
N PHE A 243 10.58 13.63 29.30
CA PHE A 243 11.43 14.84 29.25
C PHE A 243 11.29 15.76 30.48
N LEU A 244 10.77 15.28 31.61
CA LEU A 244 10.52 16.12 32.77
C LEU A 244 11.80 16.87 33.21
N GLN A 245 11.73 18.20 33.28
CA GLN A 245 12.83 19.07 33.72
C GLN A 245 14.14 18.90 32.91
N SER A 246 14.06 18.42 31.65
CA SER A 246 15.15 18.54 30.69
C SER A 246 15.22 19.98 30.14
N GLN A 247 16.31 20.34 29.44
CA GLN A 247 16.46 21.68 28.82
C GLN A 247 15.60 21.90 27.55
N CYS A 248 14.51 21.14 27.35
CA CYS A 248 13.52 21.40 26.29
C CYS A 248 12.57 22.56 26.69
N PRO A 249 12.13 23.41 25.76
CA PRO A 249 11.28 24.56 26.10
C PRO A 249 9.90 24.11 26.64
N ASN A 250 9.59 24.45 27.89
CA ASN A 250 8.27 24.26 28.49
C ASN A 250 7.26 25.25 27.90
N THR A 251 6.13 24.76 27.38
CA THR A 251 4.97 25.61 27.08
C THR A 251 4.28 26.03 28.36
N SER A 252 4.48 27.26 28.80
CA SER A 252 3.69 27.90 29.87
C SER A 252 2.94 29.10 29.30
N ASP A 253 1.78 28.85 28.68
CA ASP A 253 0.70 29.84 28.52
C ASP A 253 -0.67 29.17 28.82
N PRO A 254 -1.32 29.45 29.97
CA PRO A 254 -2.51 28.74 30.44
C PRO A 254 -3.86 29.21 29.84
N GLN A 255 -3.92 30.09 28.82
CA GLN A 255 -5.20 30.70 28.38
C GLN A 255 -5.86 30.11 27.11
N LEU A 256 -5.36 28.99 26.56
CA LEU A 256 -5.96 28.35 25.37
C LEU A 256 -6.21 26.84 25.57
N LEU A 257 -7.05 26.47 26.53
CA LEU A 257 -7.57 25.10 26.65
C LEU A 257 -9.11 25.10 26.63
N PRO A 258 -9.77 24.34 25.73
CA PRO A 258 -11.12 23.87 25.98
C PRO A 258 -11.10 22.70 26.98
N PRO A 259 -12.13 22.56 27.84
CA PRO A 259 -12.17 21.55 28.87
C PRO A 259 -12.58 20.19 28.28
N SER A 260 -11.60 19.35 27.92
CA SER A 260 -11.70 17.86 27.88
C SER A 260 -10.45 17.15 27.34
N ALA A 261 -9.26 17.76 27.40
CA ALA A 261 -8.02 17.07 27.05
C ALA A 261 -7.42 16.34 28.27
N THR A 262 -7.63 15.03 28.39
CA THR A 262 -6.87 14.18 29.31
C THR A 262 -5.75 13.42 28.58
N SER A 263 -4.56 14.03 28.66
CA SER A 263 -3.21 13.45 28.66
C SER A 263 -2.72 12.57 27.50
N LEU A 264 -1.91 13.18 26.62
CA LEU A 264 -0.51 12.79 26.34
C LEU A 264 0.16 13.95 25.60
N SER A 265 0.54 14.99 26.35
CA SER A 265 1.27 16.15 25.81
C SER A 265 2.78 15.87 25.84
N PHE A 266 3.34 15.48 24.70
CA PHE A 266 4.73 15.78 24.39
C PHE A 266 4.83 17.25 23.97
N CYS A 267 5.90 17.94 24.39
CA CYS A 267 6.01 19.40 24.43
C CYS A 267 5.79 20.07 23.06
N VAL A 268 4.91 21.10 23.03
CA VAL A 268 4.44 21.90 21.88
C VAL A 268 3.73 21.07 20.80
N PRO A 269 2.56 21.49 20.25
CA PRO A 269 2.04 20.85 19.03
C PRO A 269 3.15 20.89 17.97
N CYS A 270 3.53 19.74 17.39
CA CYS A 270 4.47 19.71 16.27
C CYS A 270 3.81 20.56 15.15
N ASP A 271 4.12 21.85 15.10
CA ASP A 271 3.63 22.81 14.12
C ASP A 271 4.44 22.55 12.86
N VAL A 272 3.87 21.77 11.94
CA VAL A 272 4.48 21.42 10.64
C VAL A 272 4.44 22.63 9.68
N ARG A 273 4.49 23.84 10.22
CA ARG A 273 4.51 25.11 9.47
C ARG A 273 5.78 25.90 9.78
N GLN A 274 6.94 25.29 9.51
CA GLN A 274 8.05 26.05 8.97
C GLN A 274 8.55 25.32 7.74
N SER A 275 8.39 25.99 6.61
CA SER A 275 9.11 25.73 5.37
C SER A 275 10.56 25.33 5.68
N HIS A 276 10.92 24.07 5.45
CA HIS A 276 12.32 23.80 5.16
C HIS A 276 12.58 24.35 3.76
N PRO A 277 13.56 25.27 3.61
CA PRO A 277 14.04 25.62 2.30
C PRO A 277 14.49 24.35 1.61
N ALA A 278 14.24 24.26 0.30
CA ALA A 278 14.97 23.37 -0.57
C ALA A 278 16.47 23.51 -0.27
N THR A 279 17.08 22.50 0.36
CA THR A 279 18.52 22.16 0.39
C THR A 279 18.83 21.20 1.54
N THR A 280 18.47 19.93 1.38
CA THR A 280 19.38 18.85 1.80
C THR A 280 19.67 18.04 0.55
N PRO A 281 20.94 17.78 0.19
CA PRO A 281 21.24 17.11 -1.06
C PRO A 281 20.55 15.75 -1.09
N VAL A 282 19.74 15.52 -2.13
CA VAL A 282 19.10 14.24 -2.53
C VAL A 282 20.14 13.11 -2.75
N GLN A 283 21.41 13.31 -2.39
CA GLN A 283 22.53 12.44 -2.72
C GLN A 283 22.73 11.23 -1.78
N GLN A 284 21.94 11.04 -0.72
CA GLN A 284 22.20 9.98 0.26
C GLN A 284 21.15 8.86 0.42
N LEU A 285 20.13 8.80 -0.44
CA LEU A 285 19.17 7.68 -0.44
C LEU A 285 19.37 6.68 -1.59
N PHE A 286 20.47 6.75 -2.35
CA PHE A 286 20.76 5.76 -3.39
C PHE A 286 21.36 4.49 -2.78
N SER A 287 20.51 3.62 -2.24
CA SER A 287 20.90 2.23 -1.99
C SER A 287 20.99 1.50 -3.33
N SER A 288 22.16 0.93 -3.62
CA SER A 288 22.35 0.01 -4.76
C SER A 288 21.52 -1.27 -4.63
N ASP A 289 20.88 -1.51 -3.49
CA ASP A 289 20.26 -2.79 -3.14
C ASP A 289 18.73 -2.77 -3.30
N ARG A 290 18.13 -1.65 -3.72
CA ARG A 290 16.69 -1.60 -3.97
C ARG A 290 16.26 -2.52 -5.12
N PRO A 291 15.08 -3.17 -5.01
CA PRO A 291 14.57 -4.04 -6.05
C PRO A 291 14.13 -3.25 -7.29
N ASN A 292 14.14 -3.93 -8.44
CA ASN A 292 13.56 -3.40 -9.66
C ASN A 292 12.03 -3.56 -9.66
N ILE A 293 11.34 -2.83 -10.52
CA ILE A 293 9.88 -2.88 -10.62
C ILE A 293 9.48 -3.06 -12.08
N LEU A 294 8.67 -4.07 -12.38
CA LEU A 294 8.04 -4.31 -13.67
C LEU A 294 6.52 -4.22 -13.51
N LEU A 295 5.92 -3.17 -14.08
CA LEU A 295 4.47 -3.02 -14.16
C LEU A 295 4.00 -3.38 -15.57
N ILE A 296 3.21 -4.43 -15.68
CA ILE A 296 2.56 -4.85 -16.92
C ILE A 296 1.09 -4.51 -16.82
N MET A 297 0.54 -3.85 -17.83
CA MET A 297 -0.86 -3.46 -17.85
C MET A 297 -1.47 -3.69 -19.24
N ALA A 298 -2.69 -4.20 -19.28
CA ALA A 298 -3.49 -4.33 -20.49
C ALA A 298 -4.70 -3.41 -20.39
N ASP A 299 -4.97 -2.60 -21.41
CA ASP A 299 -6.13 -1.70 -21.41
C ASP A 299 -7.43 -2.47 -21.65
N GLN A 300 -8.49 -2.16 -20.90
CA GLN A 300 -9.83 -2.73 -21.15
C GLN A 300 -9.88 -4.26 -20.99
N MET A 301 -9.06 -4.87 -20.14
CA MET A 301 -9.03 -6.31 -19.89
C MET A 301 -9.90 -6.70 -18.69
N ARG A 302 -10.94 -7.49 -18.92
CA ARG A 302 -11.80 -8.01 -17.83
C ARG A 302 -11.06 -9.01 -16.94
N TYR A 303 -11.45 -9.06 -15.66
CA TYR A 303 -10.85 -9.98 -14.68
C TYR A 303 -11.06 -11.47 -15.00
N ASP A 304 -12.16 -11.83 -15.68
CA ASP A 304 -12.56 -13.20 -16.03
C ASP A 304 -11.97 -13.69 -17.36
N MET A 305 -11.01 -12.95 -17.91
CA MET A 305 -10.32 -13.27 -19.17
C MET A 305 -8.95 -13.86 -18.91
N ILE A 306 -8.88 -14.71 -17.88
CA ILE A 306 -7.69 -15.46 -17.50
C ILE A 306 -8.13 -16.91 -17.33
N ARG A 307 -7.34 -17.85 -17.86
CA ARG A 307 -7.68 -19.27 -17.91
C ARG A 307 -8.07 -19.82 -16.54
N PHE A 308 -7.21 -19.64 -15.53
CA PHE A 308 -7.50 -20.17 -14.19
C PHE A 308 -8.73 -19.52 -13.54
N VAL A 309 -9.10 -18.29 -13.93
CA VAL A 309 -10.31 -17.62 -13.45
C VAL A 309 -11.53 -18.24 -14.11
N GLN A 310 -11.52 -18.43 -15.44
CA GLN A 310 -12.59 -19.15 -16.15
C GLN A 310 -12.77 -20.60 -15.66
N ASP A 311 -11.69 -21.25 -15.22
CA ASP A 311 -11.78 -22.58 -14.61
C ASP A 311 -12.42 -22.59 -13.22
N SER A 312 -12.45 -21.46 -12.53
CA SER A 312 -13.12 -21.31 -11.23
C SER A 312 -14.59 -20.90 -11.33
N LEU A 313 -15.04 -20.46 -12.51
CA LEU A 313 -16.37 -19.95 -12.74
C LEU A 313 -17.24 -21.00 -13.44
N ASN A 314 -18.24 -21.52 -12.73
CA ASN A 314 -19.13 -22.61 -13.19
C ASN A 314 -19.81 -22.35 -14.54
N HIS A 315 -19.97 -21.08 -14.95
CA HIS A 315 -20.63 -20.73 -16.21
C HIS A 315 -19.71 -20.89 -17.45
N TYR A 316 -18.46 -21.31 -17.29
CA TYR A 316 -17.53 -21.58 -18.39
C TYR A 316 -17.32 -23.08 -18.70
N ASP A 317 -17.87 -24.02 -17.92
CA ASP A 317 -17.45 -25.43 -17.92
C ASP A 317 -17.61 -26.19 -19.25
N ASP A 318 -18.52 -25.76 -20.12
CA ASP A 318 -18.73 -26.37 -21.46
C ASP A 318 -18.29 -25.45 -22.62
N HIS A 319 -17.56 -24.38 -22.33
CA HIS A 319 -17.18 -23.37 -23.31
C HIS A 319 -15.73 -23.52 -23.79
N PHE A 320 -15.47 -23.03 -25.01
CA PHE A 320 -14.10 -22.90 -25.50
C PHE A 320 -13.40 -21.75 -24.75
N LYS A 321 -12.56 -22.09 -23.78
CA LYS A 321 -11.94 -21.14 -22.83
C LYS A 321 -10.65 -20.52 -23.36
N ILE A 322 -10.35 -19.31 -22.84
CA ILE A 322 -9.12 -18.58 -23.16
C ILE A 322 -7.86 -19.32 -22.70
N GLN A 323 -6.70 -19.10 -23.33
CA GLN A 323 -5.40 -19.65 -22.91
C GLN A 323 -4.47 -18.52 -22.49
N THR A 324 -4.13 -18.45 -21.20
CA THR A 324 -3.22 -17.44 -20.64
C THR A 324 -2.13 -18.09 -19.79
N PRO A 325 -1.31 -18.99 -20.37
CA PRO A 325 -0.33 -19.77 -19.61
C PRO A 325 0.70 -18.90 -18.88
N ASN A 326 0.99 -17.70 -19.36
CA ASN A 326 1.99 -16.83 -18.73
C ASN A 326 1.41 -16.07 -17.53
N LEU A 327 0.14 -15.67 -17.58
CA LEU A 327 -0.59 -15.20 -16.40
C LEU A 327 -0.80 -16.32 -15.37
N ASP A 328 -1.07 -17.56 -15.82
CA ASP A 328 -1.12 -18.73 -14.93
C ASP A 328 0.23 -18.95 -14.24
N LYS A 329 1.35 -18.81 -14.97
CA LYS A 329 2.72 -18.87 -14.43
C LYS A 329 2.98 -17.74 -13.43
N LEU A 330 2.54 -16.52 -13.72
CA LEU A 330 2.70 -15.38 -12.80
C LEU A 330 1.95 -15.62 -11.48
N LYS A 331 0.73 -16.15 -11.55
CA LYS A 331 -0.03 -16.60 -10.36
C LYS A 331 0.77 -17.66 -9.58
N GLN A 332 1.28 -18.68 -10.26
CA GLN A 332 2.03 -19.77 -9.61
C GLN A 332 3.27 -19.26 -8.86
N GLN A 333 3.84 -18.13 -9.29
CA GLN A 333 5.04 -17.53 -8.69
C GLN A 333 4.74 -16.45 -7.64
N GLY A 334 3.48 -16.03 -7.50
CA GLY A 334 3.12 -14.89 -6.67
C GLY A 334 1.74 -15.02 -6.04
N VAL A 335 1.06 -13.87 -5.92
CA VAL A 335 -0.27 -13.72 -5.32
C VAL A 335 -1.28 -13.26 -6.36
N TYR A 336 -2.46 -13.86 -6.35
CA TYR A 336 -3.64 -13.39 -7.10
C TYR A 336 -4.65 -12.73 -6.17
N PHE A 337 -5.15 -11.57 -6.57
CA PHE A 337 -6.21 -10.86 -5.86
C PHE A 337 -7.55 -11.22 -6.48
N GLU A 338 -8.38 -11.93 -5.72
CA GLU A 338 -9.70 -12.37 -6.17
C GLU A 338 -10.65 -11.18 -6.34
N SER A 339 -10.40 -10.04 -5.68
CA SER A 339 -11.34 -8.91 -5.66
C SER A 339 -10.64 -7.55 -5.77
N ALA A 340 -10.07 -7.29 -6.95
CA ALA A 340 -9.43 -6.01 -7.28
C ALA A 340 -10.30 -5.15 -8.20
N TYR A 341 -10.40 -3.86 -7.91
CA TYR A 341 -11.25 -2.92 -8.65
C TYR A 341 -10.48 -1.70 -9.16
N CYS A 342 -10.83 -1.22 -10.35
CA CYS A 342 -10.38 0.10 -10.80
C CYS A 342 -11.13 1.20 -10.03
N GLN A 343 -10.47 2.34 -9.80
CA GLN A 343 -11.13 3.46 -9.10
C GLN A 343 -12.26 4.06 -9.95
N CYS A 344 -12.12 4.06 -11.27
CA CYS A 344 -13.13 4.51 -12.23
C CYS A 344 -13.01 3.62 -13.47
N ALA A 345 -14.13 3.16 -14.04
CA ALA A 345 -14.09 2.31 -15.22
C ALA A 345 -13.94 3.13 -16.53
N VAL A 346 -12.88 3.95 -16.60
CA VAL A 346 -12.48 4.78 -17.75
C VAL A 346 -10.96 4.94 -17.75
N CYS A 347 -10.35 4.86 -18.92
CA CYS A 347 -8.89 4.86 -19.08
C CYS A 347 -8.17 5.97 -18.28
N ALA A 348 -8.37 7.25 -18.62
CA ALA A 348 -7.54 8.33 -18.06
C ALA A 348 -7.73 8.52 -16.55
N PRO A 349 -8.97 8.53 -16.02
CA PRO A 349 -9.22 8.55 -14.58
C PRO A 349 -8.56 7.35 -13.86
N ALA A 350 -8.78 6.12 -14.35
CA ALA A 350 -8.23 4.91 -13.75
C ALA A 350 -6.70 4.91 -13.71
N ARG A 351 -6.07 5.24 -14.84
CA ARG A 351 -4.61 5.28 -14.99
C ARG A 351 -4.00 6.34 -14.09
N THR A 352 -4.64 7.51 -13.98
CA THR A 352 -4.19 8.59 -13.10
C THR A 352 -4.25 8.16 -11.63
N SER A 353 -5.34 7.53 -11.20
CA SER A 353 -5.44 6.98 -9.84
C SER A 353 -4.41 5.90 -9.56
N LEU A 354 -4.19 4.97 -10.49
CA LEU A 354 -3.15 3.94 -10.37
C LEU A 354 -1.76 4.56 -10.21
N ARG A 355 -1.46 5.63 -10.95
CA ARG A 355 -0.12 6.23 -10.99
C ARG A 355 0.19 7.17 -9.83
N THR A 356 -0.83 7.73 -9.20
CA THR A 356 -0.72 8.70 -8.10
C THR A 356 -1.16 8.15 -6.75
N GLY A 357 -1.80 6.98 -6.71
CA GLY A 357 -2.42 6.46 -5.49
C GLY A 357 -3.61 7.30 -5.00
N CYS A 358 -4.10 8.25 -5.79
CA CYS A 358 -5.10 9.23 -5.39
C CYS A 358 -6.47 8.99 -6.05
N THR A 359 -7.52 9.42 -5.38
CA THR A 359 -8.93 9.37 -5.80
C THR A 359 -9.23 10.24 -7.03
N ILE A 360 -10.38 9.99 -7.65
CA ILE A 360 -10.81 10.77 -8.82
C ILE A 360 -11.10 12.22 -8.43
N GLU A 361 -11.71 12.44 -7.25
CA GLU A 361 -11.98 13.80 -6.76
C GLU A 361 -10.68 14.58 -6.47
N ARG A 362 -9.67 13.93 -5.88
CA ARG A 362 -8.36 14.53 -5.58
C ARG A 362 -7.57 14.84 -6.84
N THR A 363 -7.53 13.90 -7.79
CA THR A 363 -6.83 14.11 -9.08
C THR A 363 -7.53 15.13 -9.96
N GLY A 364 -8.86 15.22 -9.91
CA GLY A 364 -9.66 16.00 -10.84
C GLY A 364 -9.73 15.43 -12.26
N VAL A 365 -9.09 14.29 -12.55
CA VAL A 365 -9.16 13.63 -13.87
C VAL A 365 -10.39 12.74 -13.92
N GLN A 366 -11.52 13.34 -14.26
CA GLN A 366 -12.84 12.70 -14.24
C GLN A 366 -13.19 12.02 -15.57
N HIS A 367 -12.60 12.49 -16.69
CA HIS A 367 -12.88 12.00 -18.04
C HIS A 367 -11.62 11.94 -18.91
N ASN A 368 -11.67 11.12 -19.97
CA ASN A 368 -10.62 11.07 -20.99
C ASN A 368 -10.40 12.43 -21.67
N ASP A 369 -11.44 13.23 -21.85
CA ASP A 369 -11.33 14.51 -22.57
C ASP A 369 -10.47 15.54 -21.82
N LEU A 370 -10.29 15.38 -20.50
CA LEU A 370 -9.56 16.32 -19.64
C LEU A 370 -8.05 16.28 -19.79
N ILE A 371 -7.50 15.23 -20.43
CA ILE A 371 -6.06 15.12 -20.63
C ILE A 371 -5.60 15.78 -21.93
N TYR A 372 -6.52 16.18 -22.80
CA TYR A 372 -6.22 16.84 -24.07
C TYR A 372 -6.19 18.38 -23.92
N GLU A 373 -5.34 19.03 -24.71
CA GLU A 373 -4.83 20.37 -24.43
C GLU A 373 -5.83 21.54 -24.58
N ASP A 374 -7.00 21.35 -25.21
CA ASP A 374 -7.73 22.49 -25.81
C ASP A 374 -8.90 23.08 -24.97
N GLU A 375 -9.53 22.31 -24.07
CA GLU A 375 -10.72 22.80 -23.34
C GLU A 375 -10.51 23.02 -21.84
N TYR A 376 -9.72 22.19 -21.15
CA TYR A 376 -9.60 22.22 -19.68
C TYR A 376 -8.30 22.80 -19.10
N ARG A 377 -7.26 23.04 -19.92
CA ARG A 377 -6.10 23.95 -19.59
C ARG A 377 -6.53 25.40 -19.30
N LYS A 378 -7.80 25.65 -18.99
CA LYS A 378 -8.36 26.98 -18.73
C LYS A 378 -8.85 27.13 -17.29
N SER A 379 -9.02 26.05 -16.52
CA SER A 379 -9.35 26.16 -15.09
C SER A 379 -8.06 26.11 -14.27
N ALA A 380 -7.73 27.25 -13.64
CA ALA A 380 -6.53 27.37 -12.81
C ALA A 380 -6.51 26.34 -11.66
N ILE A 381 -7.70 25.93 -11.20
CA ILE A 381 -7.86 24.92 -10.14
C ILE A 381 -7.43 23.53 -10.63
N PHE A 382 -7.79 23.15 -11.85
CA PHE A 382 -7.38 21.85 -12.41
C PHE A 382 -5.87 21.81 -12.66
N GLU A 383 -5.30 22.91 -13.18
CA GLU A 383 -3.85 23.04 -13.37
C GLU A 383 -3.11 22.94 -12.04
N GLU A 384 -3.51 23.72 -11.03
CA GLU A 384 -2.90 23.67 -9.70
C GLU A 384 -2.98 22.27 -9.08
N ARG A 385 -4.15 21.62 -9.15
CA ARG A 385 -4.33 20.25 -8.63
C ARG A 385 -3.36 19.30 -9.31
N ILE A 386 -3.38 19.22 -10.64
CA ILE A 386 -2.58 18.25 -11.39
C ILE A 386 -1.07 18.54 -11.36
N GLU A 387 -0.65 19.80 -11.36
CA GLU A 387 0.77 20.17 -11.23
C GLU A 387 1.33 19.88 -9.83
N SER A 388 0.48 19.89 -8.80
CA SER A 388 0.88 19.56 -7.43
C SER A 388 0.99 18.06 -7.14
N MET A 389 0.49 17.18 -8.02
CA MET A 389 0.50 15.74 -7.78
C MET A 389 1.84 15.10 -8.10
N GLU A 390 2.28 14.22 -7.20
CA GLU A 390 3.44 13.38 -7.43
C GLU A 390 3.01 12.01 -7.97
N SER A 391 3.47 11.66 -9.16
CA SER A 391 3.31 10.29 -9.67
C SER A 391 4.35 9.35 -9.05
N ILE A 392 4.12 8.04 -9.18
CA ILE A 392 5.12 7.03 -8.84
C ILE A 392 6.44 7.27 -9.58
N ASP A 393 6.42 7.74 -10.83
CA ASP A 393 7.65 8.06 -11.58
C ASP A 393 8.41 9.21 -10.95
N HIS A 394 7.69 10.27 -10.55
CA HIS A 394 8.28 11.39 -9.85
C HIS A 394 9.02 10.90 -8.60
N ILE A 395 8.35 10.10 -7.76
CA ILE A 395 8.95 9.58 -6.53
C ILE A 395 10.15 8.67 -6.83
N LEU A 396 9.97 7.68 -7.71
CA LEU A 396 11.01 6.70 -8.01
C LEU A 396 12.25 7.34 -8.64
N VAL A 397 12.05 8.26 -9.59
CA VAL A 397 13.15 8.92 -10.28
C VAL A 397 13.78 10.00 -9.41
N GLU A 398 13.00 11.03 -9.05
CA GLU A 398 13.55 12.28 -8.54
C GLU A 398 13.96 12.16 -7.08
N LYS A 399 13.32 11.26 -6.32
CA LYS A 399 13.58 11.06 -4.90
C LYS A 399 14.38 9.79 -4.60
N LEU A 400 14.18 8.72 -5.38
CA LEU A 400 14.77 7.40 -5.09
C LEU A 400 15.86 6.95 -6.08
N GLY A 401 16.06 7.69 -7.19
CA GLY A 401 17.15 7.46 -8.15
C GLY A 401 16.97 6.28 -9.09
N TYR A 402 15.73 5.85 -9.33
CA TYR A 402 15.42 4.86 -10.34
C TYR A 402 15.63 5.41 -11.75
N VAL A 403 15.89 4.52 -12.69
CA VAL A 403 15.63 4.76 -14.11
C VAL A 403 14.21 4.30 -14.39
N SER A 404 13.33 5.19 -14.85
CA SER A 404 11.97 4.83 -15.26
C SER A 404 11.86 4.78 -16.78
N GLU A 405 11.17 3.78 -17.34
CA GLU A 405 10.82 3.72 -18.76
C GLU A 405 9.37 3.23 -18.93
N TYR A 406 8.68 3.72 -19.96
CA TYR A 406 7.25 3.48 -20.19
C TYR A 406 6.98 3.21 -21.67
N TYR A 407 6.46 2.03 -21.99
CA TYR A 407 6.12 1.65 -23.35
C TYR A 407 4.65 1.28 -23.46
N GLY A 408 3.97 1.81 -24.48
CA GLY A 408 2.57 1.60 -24.78
C GLY A 408 1.66 2.78 -24.45
N LYS A 409 0.38 2.53 -24.18
CA LYS A 409 -0.66 3.56 -24.02
C LYS A 409 -0.46 4.38 -22.74
N TRP A 410 -0.23 5.69 -22.84
CA TRP A 410 -0.09 6.59 -21.67
C TRP A 410 -1.46 7.03 -21.09
N HIS A 411 -2.24 7.76 -21.89
CA HIS A 411 -3.59 8.24 -21.60
C HIS A 411 -3.79 8.86 -20.18
N MET A 412 -2.81 9.62 -19.71
CA MET A 412 -2.83 10.43 -18.47
C MET A 412 -2.37 11.87 -18.77
N PRO A 413 -2.56 12.85 -17.87
CA PRO A 413 -2.00 14.19 -18.05
C PRO A 413 -0.49 14.16 -18.35
N ALA A 414 -0.05 14.92 -19.35
CA ALA A 414 1.35 14.98 -19.76
C ALA A 414 2.28 15.54 -18.66
N THR A 415 1.74 16.32 -17.73
CA THR A 415 2.46 16.83 -16.55
C THR A 415 2.97 15.69 -15.65
N LEU A 416 2.25 14.58 -15.55
CA LEU A 416 2.69 13.40 -14.80
C LEU A 416 3.85 12.66 -15.49
N ALA A 417 4.10 12.97 -16.77
CA ALA A 417 5.24 12.45 -17.54
C ALA A 417 6.50 13.34 -17.42
N THR A 418 6.50 14.36 -16.56
CA THR A 418 7.56 15.39 -16.57
C THR A 418 8.81 15.05 -15.78
N SER A 419 8.92 13.87 -15.16
CA SER A 419 10.08 13.50 -14.33
C SER A 419 11.40 13.65 -15.09
N LYS A 420 12.39 14.32 -14.47
CA LYS A 420 13.67 14.68 -15.13
C LYS A 420 14.90 14.11 -14.43
N VAL A 421 15.89 13.69 -15.21
CA VAL A 421 17.28 13.50 -14.77
C VAL A 421 18.12 14.48 -15.55
N ASP A 422 18.88 15.32 -14.84
CA ASP A 422 19.75 16.36 -15.42
C ASP A 422 19.01 17.28 -16.42
N GLY A 423 17.74 17.59 -16.14
CA GLY A 423 16.90 18.47 -16.95
C GLY A 423 16.30 17.84 -18.22
N LYS A 424 16.50 16.54 -18.46
CA LYS A 424 15.89 15.80 -19.59
C LYS A 424 14.70 14.96 -19.10
N PRO A 425 13.55 14.99 -19.79
CA PRO A 425 12.43 14.09 -19.50
C PRO A 425 12.90 12.63 -19.56
N ILE A 426 12.45 11.80 -18.64
CA ILE A 426 12.87 10.39 -18.54
C ILE A 426 11.93 9.43 -19.27
N PHE A 427 10.78 9.91 -19.74
CA PHE A 427 9.89 9.07 -20.53
C PHE A 427 10.44 8.83 -21.94
N GLN A 428 11.17 7.72 -22.09
CA GLN A 428 11.32 7.06 -23.38
C GLN A 428 9.96 6.42 -23.69
N ASN A 429 9.20 7.03 -24.59
CA ASN A 429 7.92 6.49 -25.05
C ASN A 429 8.16 5.62 -26.29
N ASN A 430 7.08 5.10 -26.87
CA ASN A 430 6.89 4.35 -28.13
C ASN A 430 7.63 4.83 -29.39
N ASP A 431 8.58 5.75 -29.27
CA ASP A 431 9.32 6.33 -30.36
C ASP A 431 10.64 5.59 -30.55
N TYR A 432 10.55 4.29 -30.87
CA TYR A 432 11.70 3.47 -31.24
C TYR A 432 11.84 3.45 -32.76
N ASP A 433 13.03 3.80 -33.25
CA ASP A 433 13.35 3.76 -34.68
C ASP A 433 14.03 2.44 -35.06
N PHE A 434 13.30 1.62 -35.81
CA PHE A 434 13.80 0.34 -36.31
C PHE A 434 14.91 0.47 -37.35
N LYS A 435 15.11 1.63 -37.98
CA LYS A 435 16.22 1.85 -38.92
C LYS A 435 17.54 2.06 -38.20
N THR A 436 17.51 2.81 -37.10
CA THR A 436 18.71 3.21 -36.37
C THR A 436 18.96 2.39 -35.11
N ASP A 437 17.97 1.60 -34.65
CA ASP A 437 18.00 0.87 -33.38
C ASP A 437 18.16 1.82 -32.18
N VAL A 438 17.48 2.98 -32.24
CA VAL A 438 17.57 4.06 -31.25
C VAL A 438 16.19 4.41 -30.69
N PHE A 439 16.15 4.65 -29.37
CA PHE A 439 14.99 5.17 -28.65
C PHE A 439 14.99 6.70 -28.62
N TYR A 440 13.82 7.31 -28.83
CA TYR A 440 13.61 8.76 -28.77
C TYR A 440 12.67 9.16 -27.62
N TYR A 441 12.78 10.42 -27.19
CA TYR A 441 11.92 11.03 -26.18
C TYR A 441 10.76 11.75 -26.86
N ALA A 442 9.54 11.58 -26.33
CA ALA A 442 8.27 11.91 -26.99
C ALA A 442 7.99 13.40 -27.30
N ASN A 443 8.92 14.32 -27.05
CA ASN A 443 8.77 15.75 -27.32
C ASN A 443 9.46 16.22 -28.61
N ASP A 444 9.83 15.31 -29.51
CA ASP A 444 10.32 15.71 -30.83
C ASP A 444 9.15 16.16 -31.73
N GLU A 445 8.82 17.45 -31.67
CA GLU A 445 7.82 18.13 -32.49
C GLU A 445 7.98 17.88 -34.01
N THR A 446 9.14 17.38 -34.44
CA THR A 446 9.47 17.21 -35.86
C THR A 446 8.81 15.99 -36.51
N THR A 447 8.35 14.99 -35.74
CA THR A 447 8.05 13.68 -36.36
C THR A 447 6.58 13.30 -36.48
N LYS A 448 5.65 13.83 -35.67
CA LYS A 448 4.17 13.70 -35.78
C LYS A 448 3.64 12.33 -36.28
N LYS A 449 4.32 11.21 -36.01
CA LYS A 449 4.03 9.91 -36.62
C LYS A 449 3.64 8.90 -35.55
N LEU A 450 2.33 8.70 -35.39
CA LEU A 450 1.71 7.67 -34.54
C LEU A 450 2.04 6.21 -34.95
N ARG A 451 2.72 5.99 -36.09
CA ARG A 451 2.84 4.65 -36.73
C ARG A 451 4.25 4.31 -37.19
N ARG A 452 5.29 4.81 -36.51
CA ARG A 452 6.70 4.62 -36.94
C ARG A 452 7.07 3.17 -37.21
N TYR A 453 6.49 2.21 -36.48
CA TYR A 453 6.77 0.79 -36.69
C TYR A 453 6.23 0.27 -38.04
N LEU A 454 5.00 0.63 -38.44
CA LEU A 454 4.43 0.20 -39.73
C LEU A 454 5.06 0.91 -40.91
N ASP A 455 5.36 2.21 -40.78
CA ASP A 455 6.05 2.97 -41.83
C ASP A 455 7.39 2.29 -42.20
N TYR A 456 8.13 1.79 -41.20
CA TYR A 456 9.38 1.05 -41.43
C TYR A 456 9.17 -0.23 -42.25
N PHE A 457 8.22 -1.08 -41.86
CA PHE A 457 7.97 -2.34 -42.56
C PHE A 457 7.32 -2.14 -43.94
N GLU A 458 6.55 -1.07 -44.11
CA GLU A 458 6.03 -0.63 -45.41
C GLU A 458 7.16 -0.22 -46.35
N GLU A 459 8.11 0.59 -45.89
CA GLU A 459 9.27 0.99 -46.68
C GLU A 459 10.15 -0.22 -47.09
N LEU A 460 10.21 -1.26 -46.27
CA LEU A 460 10.91 -2.51 -46.58
C LEU A 460 10.10 -3.46 -47.49
N GLY A 461 8.85 -3.12 -47.84
CA GLY A 461 7.97 -3.97 -48.63
C GLY A 461 7.56 -5.27 -47.93
N GLN A 462 7.60 -5.29 -46.58
CA GLN A 462 7.28 -6.48 -45.78
C GLN A 462 5.80 -6.60 -45.41
N ILE A 463 5.02 -5.53 -45.62
CA ILE A 463 3.59 -5.50 -45.32
C ILE A 463 2.80 -5.00 -46.53
N ASP A 464 1.68 -5.64 -46.82
CA ASP A 464 0.77 -5.28 -47.92
C ASP A 464 -0.43 -4.50 -47.40
N LYS A 465 -0.58 -3.25 -47.85
CA LYS A 465 -1.69 -2.36 -47.49
C LYS A 465 -2.82 -2.35 -48.51
N SER A 466 -2.76 -3.15 -49.56
CA SER A 466 -3.80 -3.18 -50.58
C SER A 466 -5.07 -3.89 -50.08
N LEU A 467 -6.23 -3.39 -50.51
CA LEU A 467 -7.53 -4.03 -50.28
C LEU A 467 -7.68 -5.15 -51.32
N ASN A 468 -7.30 -6.36 -50.93
CA ASN A 468 -7.28 -7.52 -51.83
C ASN A 468 -8.60 -8.30 -51.90
N GLU A 469 -9.55 -8.03 -51.00
CA GLU A 469 -10.85 -8.69 -50.94
C GLU A 469 -11.98 -7.66 -50.97
N GLU A 470 -13.11 -8.03 -51.58
CA GLU A 470 -14.33 -7.22 -51.60
C GLU A 470 -14.87 -7.04 -50.17
N GLY A 471 -15.22 -5.81 -49.81
CA GLY A 471 -15.76 -5.44 -48.51
C GLY A 471 -14.73 -5.13 -47.42
N MET A 472 -13.44 -5.22 -47.71
CA MET A 472 -12.37 -4.86 -46.75
C MET A 472 -12.31 -3.37 -46.44
N GLN A 473 -11.90 -3.03 -45.22
CA GLN A 473 -11.83 -1.65 -44.73
C GLN A 473 -10.47 -1.34 -44.14
N TYR A 474 -10.14 -0.06 -43.98
CA TYR A 474 -8.98 0.37 -43.20
C TYR A 474 -9.39 0.67 -41.76
N ASP A 475 -8.69 0.13 -40.77
CA ASP A 475 -8.93 0.51 -39.38
C ASP A 475 -8.47 1.96 -39.14
N THR A 476 -9.02 2.66 -38.14
CA THR A 476 -8.70 4.09 -37.95
C THR A 476 -7.42 4.34 -37.18
N TYR A 477 -6.89 3.33 -36.49
CA TYR A 477 -5.74 3.41 -35.61
C TYR A 477 -4.43 3.18 -36.38
N THR A 478 -4.26 2.00 -36.99
CA THR A 478 -3.08 1.64 -37.79
C THR A 478 -3.22 2.02 -39.27
N LYS A 479 -4.45 2.22 -39.76
CA LYS A 479 -4.80 2.37 -41.18
C LYS A 479 -4.39 1.16 -42.02
N PHE A 480 -4.56 -0.04 -41.47
CA PHE A 480 -4.28 -1.29 -42.16
C PHE A 480 -5.57 -1.98 -42.62
N PRO A 481 -5.54 -2.71 -43.74
CA PRO A 481 -6.68 -3.52 -44.17
C PRO A 481 -7.10 -4.56 -43.14
N TYR A 482 -8.41 -4.61 -42.89
CA TYR A 482 -9.06 -5.65 -42.11
C TYR A 482 -10.39 -6.05 -42.76
N THR A 483 -10.83 -7.27 -42.47
CA THR A 483 -12.14 -7.78 -42.90
C THR A 483 -13.15 -7.54 -41.77
N PRO A 484 -14.17 -6.68 -41.96
CA PRO A 484 -15.17 -6.40 -40.92
C PRO A 484 -16.02 -7.62 -40.56
N ILE A 485 -16.43 -7.73 -39.29
CA ILE A 485 -17.48 -8.66 -38.83
C ILE A 485 -18.82 -7.94 -38.68
N GLN A 486 -19.90 -8.68 -38.37
CA GLN A 486 -21.26 -8.14 -38.36
C GLN A 486 -21.49 -6.96 -37.40
N LEU A 487 -20.72 -6.86 -36.32
CA LEU A 487 -20.80 -5.74 -35.37
C LEU A 487 -20.09 -4.48 -35.84
N ASP A 488 -19.26 -4.58 -36.88
CA ASP A 488 -18.58 -3.44 -37.45
C ASP A 488 -19.56 -2.55 -38.21
N ALA A 489 -19.46 -1.23 -38.02
CA ALA A 489 -20.33 -0.28 -38.68
C ALA A 489 -20.21 -0.30 -40.22
N ARG A 490 -19.13 -0.87 -40.77
CA ARG A 490 -18.85 -0.97 -42.21
C ARG A 490 -19.10 -2.35 -42.79
N PHE A 491 -19.69 -3.27 -42.03
CA PHE A 491 -20.01 -4.59 -42.53
C PHE A 491 -20.93 -4.52 -43.77
N GLY A 492 -20.54 -5.22 -44.85
CA GLY A 492 -21.30 -5.26 -46.11
C GLY A 492 -21.15 -4.03 -47.02
N MET A 493 -20.28 -3.09 -46.69
CA MET A 493 -19.98 -1.93 -47.54
C MET A 493 -18.92 -2.25 -48.60
N PRO A 494 -18.82 -1.48 -49.70
CA PRO A 494 -17.73 -1.62 -50.67
C PRO A 494 -16.35 -1.46 -50.02
N SER A 495 -15.31 -2.04 -50.61
CA SER A 495 -13.95 -1.96 -50.06
C SER A 495 -13.47 -0.50 -49.95
N GLY A 496 -12.92 -0.14 -48.79
CA GLY A 496 -12.37 1.20 -48.54
C GLY A 496 -13.42 2.27 -48.27
N ALA A 497 -14.65 1.89 -47.95
CA ALA A 497 -15.70 2.81 -47.54
C ALA A 497 -15.29 3.61 -46.29
N ASP A 498 -15.50 4.93 -46.35
CA ASP A 498 -15.27 5.79 -45.20
C ASP A 498 -16.50 5.76 -44.28
N LEU A 499 -16.27 5.80 -42.96
CA LEU A 499 -17.35 6.00 -41.99
C LEU A 499 -18.03 7.36 -42.16
N ASP A 500 -17.33 8.33 -42.74
CA ASP A 500 -17.87 9.63 -43.10
C ASP A 500 -18.96 9.55 -44.18
N ASP A 501 -18.87 8.59 -45.11
CA ASP A 501 -19.85 8.39 -46.20
C ASP A 501 -21.23 7.96 -45.68
N LEU A 502 -21.30 7.48 -44.44
CA LEU A 502 -22.52 6.97 -43.82
C LEU A 502 -23.37 8.04 -43.14
N ASN A 503 -22.95 9.32 -43.16
CA ASN A 503 -23.59 10.41 -42.42
C ASN A 503 -23.85 10.06 -40.94
N LEU A 504 -22.99 9.23 -40.35
CA LEU A 504 -23.11 8.81 -38.95
C LEU A 504 -22.67 9.94 -38.00
N PRO A 505 -23.27 10.04 -36.80
CA PRO A 505 -22.75 10.93 -35.75
C PRO A 505 -21.28 10.60 -35.42
N GLN A 506 -20.47 11.59 -35.02
CA GLN A 506 -19.05 11.38 -34.69
C GLN A 506 -18.83 10.28 -33.63
N SER A 507 -19.76 10.16 -32.67
CA SER A 507 -19.73 9.12 -31.63
C SER A 507 -19.87 7.67 -32.17
N LYS A 508 -20.29 7.51 -33.42
CA LYS A 508 -20.40 6.23 -34.13
C LYS A 508 -19.21 5.97 -35.06
N LYS A 509 -18.24 6.89 -35.14
CA LYS A 509 -17.03 6.79 -35.96
C LYS A 509 -15.77 6.44 -35.14
N THR A 510 -15.96 6.03 -33.88
CA THR A 510 -14.87 5.76 -32.92
C THR A 510 -14.33 4.34 -33.03
N GLU A 511 -13.11 4.11 -32.53
CA GLU A 511 -12.40 2.81 -32.51
C GLU A 511 -13.27 1.61 -32.05
N PRO A 512 -14.15 1.74 -31.04
CA PRO A 512 -15.06 0.66 -30.61
C PRO A 512 -16.03 0.14 -31.66
N ASN A 513 -16.21 0.83 -32.79
CA ASN A 513 -17.06 0.38 -33.89
C ASN A 513 -16.28 -0.33 -35.00
N ILE A 514 -14.99 -0.58 -34.75
CA ILE A 514 -14.08 -1.27 -35.66
C ILE A 514 -13.81 -2.65 -35.09
N MET A 515 -14.35 -3.66 -35.76
CA MET A 515 -14.29 -5.04 -35.32
C MET A 515 -14.07 -5.95 -36.53
N GLY A 516 -13.05 -6.78 -36.46
CA GLY A 516 -12.89 -7.80 -37.48
C GLY A 516 -11.54 -8.48 -37.46
N ARG A 517 -11.08 -8.90 -38.62
CA ARG A 517 -9.84 -9.67 -38.75
C ARG A 517 -8.80 -8.87 -39.50
N TYR A 518 -7.62 -8.68 -38.90
CA TYR A 518 -6.50 -8.09 -39.61
C TYR A 518 -5.96 -8.98 -40.73
N LYS A 519 -5.41 -8.35 -41.77
CA LYS A 519 -4.47 -9.00 -42.71
C LYS A 519 -3.01 -8.92 -42.25
N LEU A 520 -2.73 -8.14 -41.21
CA LEU A 520 -1.42 -8.12 -40.57
C LEU A 520 -1.09 -9.50 -40.01
N SER A 521 0.17 -9.92 -40.21
CA SER A 521 0.76 -11.00 -39.43
C SER A 521 0.94 -10.55 -37.98
N GLU A 522 0.99 -11.53 -37.08
CA GLU A 522 1.31 -11.41 -35.66
C GLU A 522 2.62 -10.66 -35.36
N TYR A 523 3.51 -10.50 -36.36
CA TYR A 523 4.76 -9.74 -36.21
C TYR A 523 4.61 -8.24 -36.47
N PHE A 524 3.40 -7.75 -36.76
CA PHE A 524 3.14 -6.36 -37.13
C PHE A 524 1.93 -5.74 -36.42
N THR A 525 1.47 -6.37 -35.34
CA THR A 525 0.36 -5.83 -34.54
C THR A 525 0.86 -4.73 -33.58
N PRO A 526 -0.04 -3.89 -33.04
CA PRO A 526 0.30 -2.96 -31.97
C PRO A 526 0.90 -3.66 -30.75
N SER A 527 0.31 -4.78 -30.31
CA SER A 527 0.81 -5.57 -29.18
C SER A 527 2.24 -6.09 -29.43
N PHE A 528 2.53 -6.54 -30.66
CA PHE A 528 3.89 -6.93 -31.06
C PHE A 528 4.87 -5.78 -30.88
N PHE A 529 4.52 -4.60 -31.35
CA PHE A 529 5.37 -3.43 -31.24
C PHE A 529 5.62 -3.06 -29.77
N GLU A 530 4.55 -2.87 -29.00
CA GLU A 530 4.62 -2.47 -27.59
C GLU A 530 5.40 -3.49 -26.75
N GLY A 531 5.10 -4.78 -26.91
CA GLY A 531 5.75 -5.86 -26.19
C GLY A 531 7.22 -6.06 -26.57
N SER A 532 7.54 -6.06 -27.87
CA SER A 532 8.91 -6.26 -28.34
C SER A 532 9.84 -5.11 -27.91
N VAL A 533 9.34 -3.87 -27.94
CA VAL A 533 10.09 -2.70 -27.49
C VAL A 533 10.29 -2.75 -25.98
N ALA A 534 9.25 -3.12 -25.20
CA ALA A 534 9.38 -3.31 -23.75
C ALA A 534 10.39 -4.41 -23.39
N VAL A 535 10.44 -5.53 -24.11
CA VAL A 535 11.43 -6.60 -23.90
C VAL A 535 12.85 -6.11 -24.20
N LYS A 536 13.06 -5.33 -25.27
CA LYS A 536 14.37 -4.73 -25.57
C LYS A 536 14.82 -3.77 -24.47
N ALA A 537 13.92 -2.90 -24.02
CA ALA A 537 14.16 -1.99 -22.91
C ALA A 537 14.52 -2.75 -21.62
N LEU A 538 13.75 -3.78 -21.27
CA LEU A 538 14.01 -4.63 -20.12
C LEU A 538 15.40 -5.26 -20.17
N ASN A 539 15.80 -5.83 -21.31
CA ASN A 539 17.13 -6.42 -21.47
C ASN A 539 18.25 -5.40 -21.30
N ARG A 540 18.09 -4.18 -21.85
CA ARG A 540 19.03 -3.07 -21.65
C ARG A 540 19.13 -2.67 -20.17
N LEU A 541 18.00 -2.43 -19.51
CA LEU A 541 17.92 -2.01 -18.11
C LEU A 541 18.55 -3.05 -17.19
N ARG A 542 18.29 -4.34 -17.42
CA ARG A 542 18.90 -5.45 -16.70
C ARG A 542 20.42 -5.52 -16.88
N GLN A 543 20.91 -5.39 -18.11
CA GLN A 543 22.35 -5.37 -18.37
C GLN A 543 23.04 -4.20 -17.66
N GLN A 544 22.44 -3.01 -17.70
CA GLN A 544 22.94 -1.85 -16.96
C GLN A 544 22.95 -2.10 -15.46
N ARG A 545 21.87 -2.66 -14.90
CA ARG A 545 21.75 -3.01 -13.48
C ARG A 545 22.84 -3.98 -13.03
N ARG A 546 23.07 -5.06 -13.80
CA ARG A 546 24.13 -6.06 -13.55
C ARG A 546 25.54 -5.45 -13.65
N GLY A 547 25.70 -4.40 -14.46
CA GLY A 547 26.93 -3.61 -14.56
C GLY A 547 27.16 -2.60 -13.41
N GLY A 548 26.38 -2.67 -12.33
CA GLY A 548 26.44 -1.71 -11.22
C GLY A 548 25.57 -0.46 -11.41
N GLY A 549 24.65 -0.49 -12.37
CA GLY A 549 23.71 0.59 -12.66
C GLY A 549 22.60 0.76 -11.61
N LYS A 550 21.82 1.83 -11.78
CA LYS A 550 20.68 2.20 -10.93
C LYS A 550 19.55 1.16 -10.99
N PRO A 551 18.74 1.00 -9.93
CA PRO A 551 17.50 0.23 -10.02
C PRO A 551 16.58 0.83 -11.09
N TRP A 552 15.69 0.01 -11.64
CA TRP A 552 14.81 0.44 -12.73
C TRP A 552 13.34 0.15 -12.46
N PHE A 553 12.49 0.97 -13.06
CA PHE A 553 11.05 0.83 -13.12
C PHE A 553 10.64 0.80 -14.58
N LEU A 554 10.07 -0.31 -15.04
CA LEU A 554 9.59 -0.45 -16.41
C LEU A 554 8.08 -0.63 -16.41
N THR A 555 7.37 0.19 -17.17
CA THR A 555 5.95 -0.03 -17.47
C THR A 555 5.79 -0.53 -18.90
N ALA A 556 5.17 -1.71 -19.06
CA ALA A 556 4.69 -2.24 -20.34
C ALA A 556 3.16 -2.15 -20.35
N SER A 557 2.62 -1.12 -21.00
CA SER A 557 1.20 -0.76 -21.00
C SER A 557 0.57 -1.03 -22.37
N PHE A 558 0.13 -2.26 -22.61
CA PHE A 558 -0.50 -2.66 -23.85
C PHE A 558 -1.80 -1.91 -24.12
N HIS A 559 -1.99 -1.45 -25.37
CA HIS A 559 -3.28 -0.94 -25.83
C HIS A 559 -4.31 -2.06 -25.94
N SER A 560 -3.90 -3.25 -26.37
CA SER A 560 -4.79 -4.42 -26.40
C SER A 560 -5.19 -4.86 -24.98
N PRO A 561 -6.39 -5.43 -24.79
CA PRO A 561 -7.42 -5.71 -25.79
C PRO A 561 -8.42 -4.56 -26.10
N HIS A 562 -8.12 -3.29 -25.75
CA HIS A 562 -8.96 -2.15 -26.15
C HIS A 562 -9.17 -2.14 -27.68
N ALA A 563 -10.32 -1.59 -28.08
CA ALA A 563 -10.64 -1.40 -29.49
C ALA A 563 -9.56 -0.59 -30.25
N PRO A 564 -9.39 -0.75 -31.57
CA PRO A 564 -10.20 -1.57 -32.47
C PRO A 564 -10.02 -3.07 -32.21
N PHE A 565 -11.11 -3.84 -32.24
CA PHE A 565 -11.08 -5.28 -31.96
C PHE A 565 -10.67 -6.04 -33.22
N VAL A 566 -9.38 -6.01 -33.53
CA VAL A 566 -8.82 -6.55 -34.76
C VAL A 566 -7.53 -7.32 -34.44
N PRO A 567 -7.60 -8.62 -34.13
CA PRO A 567 -6.41 -9.44 -33.91
C PRO A 567 -5.82 -9.98 -35.21
N ALA A 568 -4.56 -10.43 -35.15
CA ALA A 568 -3.93 -11.23 -36.18
C ALA A 568 -4.55 -12.65 -36.26
N TRP A 569 -4.46 -13.28 -37.43
CA TRP A 569 -5.09 -14.60 -37.66
C TRP A 569 -4.51 -15.69 -36.76
N LYS A 570 -3.20 -15.66 -36.45
CA LYS A 570 -2.52 -16.67 -35.61
C LYS A 570 -3.27 -16.96 -34.31
N HIS A 571 -3.66 -15.92 -33.57
CA HIS A 571 -4.37 -16.06 -32.30
C HIS A 571 -5.89 -16.23 -32.50
N LEU A 572 -6.44 -15.68 -33.58
CA LEU A 572 -7.88 -15.71 -33.85
C LEU A 572 -8.37 -17.06 -34.39
N GLU A 573 -7.58 -17.76 -35.20
CA GLU A 573 -8.02 -18.93 -35.98
C GLU A 573 -8.81 -19.94 -35.15
N LYS A 574 -8.23 -20.43 -34.04
CA LYS A 574 -8.86 -21.41 -33.16
C LYS A 574 -10.18 -20.91 -32.57
N TYR A 575 -10.28 -19.63 -32.26
CA TYR A 575 -11.50 -19.03 -31.71
C TYR A 575 -12.54 -18.81 -32.78
N TRP A 576 -12.11 -18.39 -33.96
CA TRP A 576 -13.00 -18.17 -35.09
C TRP A 576 -13.68 -19.47 -35.53
N GLU A 577 -12.91 -20.56 -35.62
CA GLU A 577 -13.44 -21.88 -35.97
C GLU A 577 -14.42 -22.42 -34.91
N ASN A 578 -14.18 -22.10 -33.63
CA ASN A 578 -15.00 -22.55 -32.51
C ASN A 578 -15.93 -21.46 -31.95
N ARG A 579 -16.17 -20.35 -32.67
CA ARG A 579 -16.82 -19.16 -32.12
C ARG A 579 -18.21 -19.43 -31.55
N PHE A 580 -18.96 -20.35 -32.15
CA PHE A 580 -20.29 -20.73 -31.65
C PHE A 580 -20.28 -21.56 -30.35
N GLN A 581 -19.10 -22.00 -29.90
CA GLN A 581 -18.87 -22.65 -28.60
C GLN A 581 -18.35 -21.67 -27.54
N LEU A 582 -18.03 -20.43 -27.92
CA LEU A 582 -17.63 -19.39 -26.97
C LEU A 582 -18.80 -19.00 -26.08
N LEU A 583 -18.47 -18.56 -24.87
CA LEU A 583 -19.47 -18.11 -23.90
C LEU A 583 -20.27 -16.94 -24.48
N VAL A 584 -21.59 -17.09 -24.47
CA VAL A 584 -22.50 -15.95 -24.50
C VAL A 584 -22.71 -15.52 -23.04
N PRO A 585 -22.40 -14.27 -22.66
CA PRO A 585 -22.60 -13.80 -21.29
C PRO A 585 -24.00 -14.16 -20.80
N PRO A 586 -24.17 -14.85 -19.65
CA PRO A 586 -25.50 -15.26 -19.20
C PRO A 586 -26.42 -14.07 -18.86
N SER A 587 -25.82 -12.89 -18.63
CA SER A 587 -26.52 -11.62 -18.45
C SER A 587 -26.90 -10.93 -19.77
N LEU A 588 -26.56 -11.45 -20.96
CA LEU A 588 -26.83 -10.82 -22.27
C LEU A 588 -28.27 -10.31 -22.41
N ASN A 589 -29.23 -11.13 -22.01
CA ASN A 589 -30.66 -10.83 -22.09
C ASN A 589 -31.23 -10.30 -20.76
N ASP A 590 -30.40 -9.64 -19.94
CA ASP A 590 -30.88 -8.94 -18.77
C ASP A 590 -31.85 -7.82 -19.18
N ASN A 591 -33.06 -7.85 -18.61
CA ASN A 591 -34.08 -6.86 -18.90
C ASN A 591 -33.79 -5.50 -18.22
N MET A 592 -32.83 -5.49 -17.28
CA MET A 592 -32.35 -4.32 -16.56
C MET A 592 -33.48 -3.48 -15.95
N ASN A 593 -34.61 -4.11 -15.61
CA ASN A 593 -35.82 -3.40 -15.24
C ASN A 593 -35.63 -2.52 -14.00
N ALA A 594 -34.70 -2.85 -13.11
CA ALA A 594 -34.35 -2.09 -11.92
C ALA A 594 -32.88 -1.61 -11.94
N SER A 595 -32.34 -1.28 -13.12
CA SER A 595 -30.97 -0.76 -13.25
C SER A 595 -30.95 0.67 -13.80
N ALA A 596 -30.10 1.51 -13.21
CA ALA A 596 -29.82 2.87 -13.68
C ALA A 596 -29.15 2.88 -15.07
N TYR A 597 -28.55 1.75 -15.50
CA TYR A 597 -27.91 1.63 -16.81
C TYR A 597 -28.88 1.19 -17.92
N ARG A 598 -30.15 0.89 -17.61
CA ARG A 598 -31.17 0.48 -18.59
C ARG A 598 -31.32 1.44 -19.80
N PRO A 599 -31.20 2.77 -19.67
CA PRO A 599 -31.29 3.66 -20.82
C PRO A 599 -30.16 3.46 -21.86
N ILE A 600 -29.05 2.84 -21.46
CA ILE A 600 -27.89 2.59 -22.32
C ILE A 600 -28.17 1.42 -23.29
N THR A 601 -28.77 0.33 -22.81
CA THR A 601 -29.01 -0.89 -23.61
C THR A 601 -30.05 -0.73 -24.69
N LYS A 602 -31.08 0.10 -24.47
CA LYS A 602 -32.11 0.38 -25.48
C LYS A 602 -31.57 1.04 -26.76
N LYS A 603 -30.33 1.53 -26.74
CA LYS A 603 -29.75 2.29 -27.86
C LYS A 603 -28.99 1.42 -28.88
N ILE A 604 -28.72 0.14 -28.61
CA ILE A 604 -27.89 -0.68 -29.52
C ILE A 604 -28.31 -2.17 -29.55
N PRO A 605 -29.27 -2.56 -30.41
CA PRO A 605 -29.80 -3.93 -30.46
C PRO A 605 -28.76 -5.02 -30.77
N LEU A 606 -27.68 -4.68 -31.49
CA LEU A 606 -26.68 -5.64 -31.99
C LEU A 606 -25.87 -6.30 -30.87
N TYR A 607 -25.64 -5.61 -29.75
CA TYR A 607 -24.89 -6.17 -28.61
C TYR A 607 -25.73 -7.08 -27.72
N GLY A 608 -27.01 -7.29 -28.06
CA GLY A 608 -27.88 -8.31 -27.47
C GLY A 608 -27.98 -9.59 -28.33
N ASP A 609 -27.28 -9.67 -29.47
CA ASP A 609 -27.31 -10.85 -30.33
C ASP A 609 -26.21 -11.85 -29.93
N PRO A 610 -26.55 -13.11 -29.60
CA PRO A 610 -25.59 -14.09 -29.10
C PRO A 610 -24.52 -14.44 -30.12
N VAL A 611 -24.84 -14.51 -31.42
CA VAL A 611 -23.88 -14.86 -32.48
C VAL A 611 -22.87 -13.73 -32.65
N MET A 612 -23.35 -12.50 -32.65
CA MET A 612 -22.49 -11.32 -32.77
C MET A 612 -21.55 -11.18 -31.56
N VAL A 613 -22.05 -11.43 -30.35
CA VAL A 613 -21.23 -11.40 -29.13
C VAL A 613 -20.20 -12.53 -29.10
N GLN A 614 -20.53 -13.71 -29.62
CA GLN A 614 -19.58 -14.80 -29.77
C GLN A 614 -18.45 -14.45 -30.76
N GLU A 615 -18.79 -13.85 -31.90
CA GLU A 615 -17.79 -13.33 -32.85
C GLU A 615 -16.88 -12.28 -32.17
N TRP A 616 -17.45 -11.35 -31.42
CA TRP A 616 -16.67 -10.35 -30.67
C TRP A 616 -15.78 -10.98 -29.60
N THR A 617 -16.29 -11.96 -28.85
CA THR A 617 -15.53 -12.71 -27.84
C THR A 617 -14.33 -13.42 -28.46
N ALA A 618 -14.46 -13.95 -29.67
CA ALA A 618 -13.34 -14.56 -30.40
C ALA A 618 -12.22 -13.54 -30.67
N LEU A 619 -12.59 -12.33 -31.12
CA LEU A 619 -11.64 -11.26 -31.38
C LEU A 619 -10.93 -10.83 -30.09
N TYR A 620 -11.71 -10.67 -29.02
CA TYR A 620 -11.22 -10.23 -27.72
C TYR A 620 -10.29 -11.25 -27.05
N TYR A 621 -10.62 -12.54 -27.10
CA TYR A 621 -9.74 -13.61 -26.59
C TYR A 621 -8.41 -13.62 -27.33
N ALA A 622 -8.43 -13.51 -28.66
CA ALA A 622 -7.22 -13.50 -29.47
C ALA A 622 -6.28 -12.32 -29.13
N LEU A 623 -6.83 -11.14 -28.87
CA LEU A 623 -6.04 -9.97 -28.43
C LEU A 623 -5.40 -10.18 -27.05
N ILE A 624 -6.12 -10.81 -26.12
CA ILE A 624 -5.61 -11.08 -24.78
C ILE A 624 -4.51 -12.15 -24.81
N GLU A 625 -4.67 -13.21 -25.60
CA GLU A 625 -3.61 -14.22 -25.75
C GLU A 625 -2.35 -13.65 -26.39
N GLU A 626 -2.50 -12.72 -27.32
CA GLU A 626 -1.35 -12.00 -27.86
C GLU A 626 -0.63 -11.20 -26.77
N VAL A 627 -1.37 -10.51 -25.89
CA VAL A 627 -0.77 -9.85 -24.72
C VAL A 627 -0.08 -10.86 -23.80
N ASP A 628 -0.70 -12.02 -23.54
CA ASP A 628 -0.13 -13.08 -22.69
C ASP A 628 1.20 -13.63 -23.26
N ASP A 629 1.34 -13.76 -24.59
CA ASP A 629 2.62 -14.12 -25.22
C ASP A 629 3.74 -13.15 -24.81
N TYR A 630 3.48 -11.83 -24.81
CA TYR A 630 4.47 -10.82 -24.42
C TYR A 630 4.66 -10.71 -22.91
N VAL A 631 3.64 -10.98 -22.11
CA VAL A 631 3.81 -11.21 -20.67
C VAL A 631 4.83 -12.33 -20.47
N GLY A 632 4.68 -13.45 -21.18
CA GLY A 632 5.64 -14.56 -21.15
C GLY A 632 7.06 -14.13 -21.50
N LEU A 633 7.22 -13.41 -22.61
CA LEU A 633 8.54 -12.93 -23.05
C LEU A 633 9.18 -11.95 -22.04
N LEU A 634 8.40 -11.07 -21.42
CA LEU A 634 8.90 -10.17 -20.37
C LEU A 634 9.33 -10.93 -19.12
N LEU A 635 8.52 -11.90 -18.68
CA LEU A 635 8.84 -12.75 -17.52
C LEU A 635 10.07 -13.63 -17.79
N ASP A 636 10.16 -14.23 -18.96
CA ASP A 636 11.31 -15.05 -19.37
C ASP A 636 12.57 -14.19 -19.53
N ALA A 637 12.42 -12.97 -20.04
CA ALA A 637 13.53 -12.03 -20.13
C ALA A 637 14.13 -11.79 -18.75
N LEU A 638 13.36 -11.59 -17.66
CA LEU A 638 13.89 -11.35 -16.32
C LEU A 638 14.95 -12.39 -15.88
N GLY A 639 14.75 -13.68 -16.21
CA GLY A 639 15.65 -14.76 -15.82
C GLY A 639 15.96 -14.74 -14.31
N GLU A 640 17.24 -14.76 -13.96
CA GLU A 640 17.69 -14.71 -12.55
C GLU A 640 17.34 -13.39 -11.83
N ASP A 641 17.14 -12.29 -12.57
CA ASP A 641 16.80 -10.98 -11.99
C ASP A 641 15.37 -10.93 -11.44
N ALA A 642 14.54 -11.94 -11.74
CA ALA A 642 13.19 -12.06 -11.22
C ALA A 642 13.18 -12.05 -9.67
N SER A 643 14.18 -12.66 -9.03
CA SER A 643 14.32 -12.67 -7.56
C SER A 643 14.52 -11.29 -6.93
N ASN A 644 14.94 -10.30 -7.71
CA ASN A 644 15.12 -8.91 -7.29
C ASN A 644 14.18 -7.94 -8.03
N THR A 645 13.05 -8.44 -8.55
CA THR A 645 12.10 -7.64 -9.31
C THR A 645 10.69 -7.87 -8.78
N LEU A 646 10.04 -6.79 -8.34
CA LEU A 646 8.61 -6.77 -8.07
C LEU A 646 7.87 -6.68 -9.40
N VAL A 647 7.12 -7.73 -9.74
CA VAL A 647 6.32 -7.81 -10.96
C VAL A 647 4.85 -7.64 -10.63
N ILE A 648 4.17 -6.74 -11.33
CA ILE A 648 2.74 -6.47 -11.16
C ILE A 648 2.08 -6.60 -12.52
N PHE A 649 1.02 -7.40 -12.63
CA PHE A 649 0.12 -7.42 -13.79
C PHE A 649 -1.26 -6.91 -13.39
N THR A 650 -1.81 -5.97 -14.16
CA THR A 650 -3.15 -5.42 -13.92
C THR A 650 -3.85 -4.93 -15.19
N SER A 651 -5.07 -4.42 -15.05
CA SER A 651 -5.77 -3.66 -16.09
C SER A 651 -6.23 -2.31 -15.55
N ASP A 652 -6.43 -1.33 -16.43
CA ASP A 652 -7.01 -0.04 -16.05
C ASP A 652 -8.53 -0.14 -15.84
N HIS A 653 -9.23 -0.98 -16.59
CA HIS A 653 -10.64 -1.32 -16.39
C HIS A 653 -11.01 -2.52 -17.27
N GLY A 654 -12.24 -3.03 -17.14
CA GLY A 654 -12.75 -4.10 -17.98
C GLY A 654 -13.57 -3.64 -19.21
N GLU A 655 -14.39 -4.56 -19.72
CA GLU A 655 -15.25 -4.45 -20.92
C GLU A 655 -16.54 -5.24 -20.70
N MET A 656 -17.70 -4.65 -20.99
CA MET A 656 -18.98 -5.35 -20.84
C MET A 656 -19.10 -6.58 -21.75
N LEU A 657 -18.50 -6.59 -22.96
CA LEU A 657 -18.44 -7.73 -23.88
C LEU A 657 -19.81 -8.41 -24.12
N GLY A 658 -20.89 -7.63 -24.17
CA GLY A 658 -22.26 -8.15 -24.30
C GLY A 658 -22.95 -8.50 -22.97
N SER A 659 -22.26 -8.49 -21.82
CA SER A 659 -22.91 -8.58 -20.51
C SER A 659 -23.97 -7.50 -20.36
N HIS A 660 -25.15 -7.88 -19.87
CA HIS A 660 -26.34 -7.02 -19.81
C HIS A 660 -26.79 -6.43 -21.17
N GLY A 661 -26.33 -6.98 -22.30
CA GLY A 661 -26.56 -6.39 -23.62
C GLY A 661 -25.82 -5.06 -23.80
N MET A 662 -24.78 -4.82 -23.01
CA MET A 662 -23.95 -3.62 -23.01
C MET A 662 -22.61 -3.88 -23.72
N ARG A 663 -21.98 -2.79 -24.13
CA ARG A 663 -20.61 -2.78 -24.65
C ARG A 663 -19.81 -1.70 -23.95
N GLU A 664 -18.51 -1.68 -24.25
CA GLU A 664 -17.55 -0.75 -23.69
C GLU A 664 -17.39 -0.92 -22.19
N LYS A 665 -16.60 -0.04 -21.62
CA LYS A 665 -16.68 0.38 -20.24
C LYS A 665 -17.87 1.32 -20.02
N ASN A 666 -17.99 1.84 -18.82
CA ASN A 666 -18.96 2.84 -18.38
C ASN A 666 -20.03 2.44 -17.39
N SER A 667 -19.72 1.44 -16.57
CA SER A 667 -20.53 0.99 -15.46
C SER A 667 -19.65 0.51 -14.30
N PHE A 668 -20.27 0.34 -13.14
CA PHE A 668 -19.64 -0.33 -11.99
C PHE A 668 -19.95 -1.84 -11.92
N TYR A 669 -20.54 -2.41 -12.98
CA TYR A 669 -20.68 -3.87 -13.09
C TYR A 669 -19.31 -4.55 -13.05
N GLU A 670 -19.25 -5.79 -12.57
CA GLU A 670 -18.03 -6.59 -12.42
C GLU A 670 -17.22 -6.61 -13.71
N GLU A 671 -17.88 -6.78 -14.86
CA GLU A 671 -17.21 -6.85 -16.16
C GLU A 671 -16.50 -5.56 -16.56
N SER A 672 -16.94 -4.40 -16.07
CA SER A 672 -16.32 -3.11 -16.38
C SER A 672 -15.36 -2.64 -15.29
N SER A 673 -15.61 -2.97 -14.02
CA SER A 673 -14.92 -2.35 -12.88
C SER A 673 -13.97 -3.28 -12.12
N ARG A 674 -14.21 -4.60 -12.15
CA ARG A 674 -13.30 -5.58 -11.55
C ARG A 674 -12.20 -5.90 -12.54
N ILE A 675 -10.97 -5.85 -12.06
CA ILE A 675 -9.76 -5.98 -12.87
C ILE A 675 -8.95 -7.20 -12.43
N PRO A 676 -8.17 -7.81 -13.33
CA PRO A 676 -7.15 -8.76 -12.90
C PRO A 676 -6.07 -8.01 -12.10
N LEU A 677 -5.59 -8.60 -11.01
CA LEU A 677 -4.40 -8.12 -10.30
C LEU A 677 -3.58 -9.32 -9.82
N LEU A 678 -2.34 -9.40 -10.30
CA LEU A 678 -1.36 -10.40 -9.91
C LEU A 678 -0.07 -9.69 -9.52
N VAL A 679 0.54 -10.13 -8.42
CA VAL A 679 1.80 -9.56 -7.92
C VAL A 679 2.76 -10.70 -7.62
N SER A 680 3.99 -10.60 -8.12
CA SER A 680 5.05 -11.59 -7.87
C SER A 680 6.31 -10.88 -7.41
N PHE A 681 6.90 -11.41 -6.35
CA PHE A 681 8.22 -11.01 -5.89
C PHE A 681 8.91 -12.28 -5.33
N PRO A 682 9.53 -13.09 -6.20
CA PRO A 682 10.05 -14.40 -5.82
C PRO A 682 11.02 -14.34 -4.63
N GLY A 683 10.76 -15.15 -3.61
CA GLY A 683 11.53 -15.18 -2.36
C GLY A 683 11.05 -14.19 -1.29
N VAL A 684 10.15 -13.27 -1.64
CA VAL A 684 9.49 -12.32 -0.72
C VAL A 684 8.02 -12.66 -0.56
N ILE A 685 7.29 -12.82 -1.68
CA ILE A 685 5.87 -13.17 -1.69
C ILE A 685 5.71 -14.69 -1.75
N GLU A 686 4.76 -15.22 -0.96
CA GLU A 686 4.39 -16.64 -0.99
C GLU A 686 3.83 -17.00 -2.38
N ALA A 687 4.46 -17.98 -3.03
CA ALA A 687 4.07 -18.44 -4.36
C ALA A 687 2.70 -19.14 -4.35
N ASN A 688 1.91 -18.93 -5.41
CA ASN A 688 0.57 -19.47 -5.58
C ASN A 688 -0.38 -19.12 -4.40
N SER A 689 -0.22 -17.91 -3.85
CA SER A 689 -1.06 -17.40 -2.78
C SER A 689 -2.25 -16.59 -3.33
N HIS A 690 -3.23 -16.33 -2.47
CA HIS A 690 -4.49 -15.68 -2.83
C HIS A 690 -4.89 -14.66 -1.76
N VAL A 691 -5.40 -13.52 -2.21
CA VAL A 691 -6.00 -12.46 -1.37
C VAL A 691 -7.47 -12.30 -1.77
N LYS A 692 -8.37 -12.30 -0.77
CA LYS A 692 -9.83 -12.24 -1.00
C LYS A 692 -10.42 -10.87 -0.65
N GLU A 693 -9.69 -10.10 0.13
CA GLU A 693 -10.04 -8.75 0.52
C GLU A 693 -10.24 -7.87 -0.71
N HIS A 694 -11.20 -6.96 -0.63
CA HIS A 694 -11.43 -5.98 -1.68
C HIS A 694 -10.30 -4.95 -1.71
N VAL A 695 -9.67 -4.79 -2.87
CA VAL A 695 -8.56 -3.85 -3.10
C VAL A 695 -8.84 -2.96 -4.31
N GLY A 696 -8.12 -1.85 -4.44
CA GLY A 696 -8.26 -0.94 -5.59
C GLY A 696 -6.94 -0.41 -6.14
N HIS A 697 -7.00 0.28 -7.29
CA HIS A 697 -5.81 0.91 -7.90
C HIS A 697 -5.04 1.84 -6.98
N ILE A 698 -5.76 2.60 -6.14
CA ILE A 698 -5.17 3.56 -5.20
C ILE A 698 -4.24 2.90 -4.17
N ASP A 699 -4.31 1.58 -4.01
CA ASP A 699 -3.47 0.82 -3.08
C ASP A 699 -2.08 0.47 -3.66
N LEU A 700 -1.91 0.53 -4.99
CA LEU A 700 -0.69 0.05 -5.65
C LEU A 700 0.53 0.94 -5.41
N LEU A 701 0.38 2.26 -5.38
CA LEU A 701 1.50 3.17 -5.09
C LEU A 701 2.08 2.88 -3.70
N ALA A 702 1.23 2.92 -2.67
CA ALA A 702 1.58 2.56 -1.29
C ALA A 702 2.24 1.18 -1.20
N THR A 703 1.71 0.19 -1.92
CA THR A 703 2.24 -1.18 -1.94
C THR A 703 3.65 -1.25 -2.53
N ILE A 704 3.88 -0.58 -3.66
CA ILE A 704 5.19 -0.57 -4.33
C ILE A 704 6.21 0.10 -3.41
N LEU A 705 5.87 1.27 -2.85
CA LEU A 705 6.75 2.01 -1.93
C LEU A 705 7.10 1.18 -0.69
N ASP A 706 6.15 0.42 -0.13
CA ASP A 706 6.41 -0.48 1.00
C ASP A 706 7.38 -1.62 0.63
N PHE A 707 7.15 -2.33 -0.48
CA PHE A 707 8.03 -3.43 -0.89
C PHE A 707 9.47 -2.99 -1.20
N ILE A 708 9.67 -1.75 -1.68
CA ILE A 708 11.02 -1.22 -1.96
C ILE A 708 11.66 -0.51 -0.76
N GLY A 709 10.98 -0.48 0.40
CA GLY A 709 11.47 0.14 1.63
C GLY A 709 11.47 1.67 1.61
N ALA A 710 10.45 2.28 1.00
CA ALA A 710 10.23 3.71 0.88
C ALA A 710 8.80 4.15 1.30
N ALA A 711 8.17 3.41 2.22
CA ALA A 711 6.80 3.65 2.67
C ALA A 711 6.57 5.06 3.26
N GLU A 712 7.63 5.72 3.74
CA GLU A 712 7.58 7.10 4.22
C GLU A 712 7.28 8.15 3.12
N MET A 713 7.40 7.77 1.85
CA MET A 713 7.06 8.63 0.70
C MET A 713 5.62 8.46 0.22
N ASP A 714 4.84 7.60 0.88
CA ASP A 714 3.45 7.34 0.51
C ASP A 714 2.54 8.53 0.84
N HIS A 715 1.80 8.98 -0.16
CA HIS A 715 0.76 10.01 -0.06
C HIS A 715 -0.59 9.54 -0.60
N SER A 716 -0.71 8.23 -0.87
CA SER A 716 -1.87 7.61 -1.49
C SER A 716 -3.11 7.79 -0.61
N ASP A 717 -4.27 7.93 -1.25
CA ASP A 717 -5.58 7.80 -0.59
C ASP A 717 -5.90 6.31 -0.27
N GLY A 718 -5.11 5.39 -0.85
CA GLY A 718 -5.15 3.96 -0.59
C GLY A 718 -4.24 3.51 0.56
N SER A 719 -3.93 2.22 0.59
CA SER A 719 -3.05 1.64 1.60
C SER A 719 -2.22 0.49 1.05
N SER A 720 -1.01 0.30 1.57
CA SER A 720 -0.16 -0.82 1.18
C SER A 720 -0.87 -2.16 1.37
N LEU A 721 -0.89 -2.98 0.32
CA LEU A 721 -1.42 -4.34 0.29
C LEU A 721 -0.43 -5.35 0.92
N ARG A 722 0.80 -4.94 1.23
CA ARG A 722 1.83 -5.83 1.76
C ARG A 722 1.39 -6.62 3.02
N PRO A 723 0.72 -6.02 4.03
CA PRO A 723 0.28 -6.77 5.20
C PRO A 723 -0.66 -7.94 4.87
N ILE A 724 -1.56 -7.76 3.90
CA ILE A 724 -2.50 -8.82 3.49
C ILE A 724 -1.83 -9.84 2.54
N ILE A 725 -0.85 -9.42 1.73
CA ILE A 725 -0.04 -10.31 0.90
C ILE A 725 0.84 -11.23 1.75
N GLU A 726 1.57 -10.67 2.72
CA GLU A 726 2.47 -11.42 3.62
C GLU A 726 1.72 -12.10 4.76
N ARG A 727 0.39 -11.91 4.85
CA ARG A 727 -0.49 -12.39 5.94
C ARG A 727 0.01 -11.97 7.32
N ASN A 728 0.63 -10.79 7.40
CA ASN A 728 1.14 -10.20 8.62
C ASN A 728 0.02 -9.40 9.30
N ASN A 729 -0.75 -10.08 10.14
CA ASN A 729 -1.93 -9.52 10.81
C ASN A 729 -1.61 -8.60 12.00
N ASP A 730 -0.34 -8.36 12.32
CA ASP A 730 0.06 -7.49 13.44
C ASP A 730 0.00 -6.00 13.07
N LYS A 731 -0.05 -5.68 11.76
CA LYS A 731 -0.26 -4.32 11.24
C LYS A 731 -1.72 -4.09 10.90
N VAL A 732 -2.47 -3.66 11.91
CA VAL A 732 -3.89 -3.30 11.81
C VAL A 732 -4.09 -2.17 10.78
N ASN A 733 -4.70 -2.47 9.62
CA ASN A 733 -5.21 -1.45 8.72
C ASN A 733 -6.74 -1.52 8.69
N TYR A 734 -7.37 -0.43 9.15
CA TYR A 734 -8.82 -0.27 9.27
C TYR A 734 -9.60 -0.66 8.00
N ARG A 735 -9.06 -0.35 6.81
CA ARG A 735 -9.74 -0.64 5.53
C ARG A 735 -9.77 -2.13 5.20
N PHE A 736 -8.70 -2.86 5.53
CA PHE A 736 -8.62 -4.30 5.30
C PHE A 736 -9.36 -5.10 6.38
N ASP A 737 -9.41 -4.59 7.63
CA ASP A 737 -10.30 -5.12 8.67
C ASP A 737 -11.76 -5.11 8.18
N GLN A 738 -12.15 -4.03 7.50
CA GLN A 738 -13.47 -3.91 6.88
C GLN A 738 -13.57 -4.68 5.57
N SER A 739 -12.47 -5.01 4.87
CA SER A 739 -12.47 -5.56 3.51
C SER A 739 -13.44 -4.76 2.62
N VAL A 740 -13.13 -3.49 2.39
CA VAL A 740 -13.97 -2.55 1.61
C VAL A 740 -13.15 -1.83 0.54
N THR A 741 -13.75 -1.67 -0.64
CA THR A 741 -13.21 -0.80 -1.69
C THR A 741 -14.26 0.13 -2.26
N PHE A 742 -13.80 1.22 -2.86
CA PHE A 742 -14.62 2.30 -3.36
C PHE A 742 -14.30 2.55 -4.83
N GLY A 743 -15.31 2.89 -5.62
CA GLY A 743 -15.16 3.41 -6.96
C GLY A 743 -15.84 4.77 -7.06
N GLU A 744 -15.27 5.63 -7.89
CA GLU A 744 -15.76 6.98 -8.14
C GLU A 744 -15.91 7.18 -9.64
N TRP A 745 -17.00 7.81 -9.99
CA TRP A 745 -17.21 8.32 -11.30
C TRP A 745 -17.94 9.63 -11.23
N ASP A 746 -17.23 10.68 -11.62
CA ASP A 746 -17.83 11.96 -11.80
C ASP A 746 -18.11 12.28 -13.27
N TYR A 747 -19.35 12.66 -13.55
CA TYR A 747 -19.85 13.02 -14.88
C TYR A 747 -20.07 14.54 -15.07
N ARG A 748 -19.61 15.36 -14.10
CA ARG A 748 -19.69 16.82 -14.19
C ARG A 748 -18.96 17.33 -15.44
N LYS A 749 -19.54 18.32 -16.11
CA LYS A 749 -18.90 19.08 -17.23
C LYS A 749 -18.69 20.53 -16.83
N VAL A 750 -17.84 21.30 -17.51
CA VAL A 750 -17.82 22.77 -17.30
C VAL A 750 -19.18 23.40 -17.64
N LEU A 751 -19.69 24.26 -16.76
CA LEU A 751 -20.91 25.05 -16.95
C LEU A 751 -20.60 26.37 -17.68
N GLY A 752 -21.11 26.50 -18.91
CA GLY A 752 -21.02 27.75 -19.66
C GLY A 752 -19.57 28.11 -20.02
N SER A 753 -19.22 29.39 -19.95
CA SER A 753 -17.87 29.88 -20.26
C SER A 753 -16.95 30.03 -19.05
N ASP A 754 -17.43 29.70 -17.84
CA ASP A 754 -16.66 29.81 -16.60
C ASP A 754 -16.02 28.45 -16.27
N PRO A 755 -14.72 28.27 -16.53
CA PRO A 755 -14.04 26.99 -16.35
C PRO A 755 -13.95 26.55 -14.88
N ASN A 756 -14.29 27.43 -13.93
CA ASN A 756 -14.30 27.14 -12.50
C ASN A 756 -15.68 26.72 -11.97
N LYS A 757 -16.71 26.67 -12.83
CA LYS A 757 -18.05 26.20 -12.46
C LYS A 757 -18.34 24.87 -13.14
N LEU A 758 -18.57 23.84 -12.35
CA LEU A 758 -18.95 22.52 -12.86
C LEU A 758 -20.49 22.41 -12.94
N ASP A 759 -20.99 22.11 -14.13
CA ASP A 759 -22.37 21.78 -14.44
C ASP A 759 -22.70 20.37 -13.93
N ARG A 760 -23.61 20.31 -12.96
CA ARG A 760 -24.19 19.08 -12.42
C ARG A 760 -25.36 18.55 -13.26
N ARG A 761 -25.60 19.04 -14.48
CA ARG A 761 -26.68 18.51 -15.34
C ARG A 761 -26.57 16.99 -15.42
N ILE A 762 -27.71 16.38 -15.11
CA ILE A 762 -27.84 15.06 -14.54
C ILE A 762 -27.33 14.02 -15.53
N ASP A 763 -26.13 13.53 -15.28
CA ASP A 763 -25.83 12.18 -15.71
C ASP A 763 -26.49 11.24 -14.72
N ASP A 764 -27.58 10.61 -15.17
CA ASP A 764 -28.43 9.68 -14.45
C ASP A 764 -27.73 8.35 -14.11
N ARG A 765 -26.40 8.27 -14.26
CA ARG A 765 -25.58 7.09 -13.95
C ARG A 765 -25.05 7.14 -12.51
N PRO A 766 -24.84 5.96 -11.88
CA PRO A 766 -24.17 5.86 -10.59
C PRO A 766 -22.81 6.58 -10.58
N SER A 767 -22.55 7.31 -9.50
CA SER A 767 -21.31 8.09 -9.30
C SER A 767 -20.37 7.45 -8.30
N PHE A 768 -20.88 6.60 -7.41
CA PHE A 768 -20.09 5.91 -6.40
C PHE A 768 -20.39 4.42 -6.42
N MET A 769 -19.35 3.64 -6.20
CA MET A 769 -19.40 2.21 -5.95
C MET A 769 -18.82 1.94 -4.57
N VAL A 770 -19.45 1.07 -3.80
CA VAL A 770 -18.92 0.51 -2.56
C VAL A 770 -19.02 -1.00 -2.67
N VAL A 771 -17.93 -1.72 -2.41
CA VAL A 771 -17.94 -3.19 -2.35
C VAL A 771 -17.50 -3.61 -0.96
N LYS A 772 -18.33 -4.40 -0.27
CA LYS A 772 -18.11 -4.87 1.10
C LYS A 772 -18.70 -6.28 1.27
N GLY A 773 -17.87 -7.24 1.63
CA GLY A 773 -18.30 -8.62 1.82
C GLY A 773 -18.76 -9.23 0.50
N SER A 774 -19.98 -9.75 0.44
CA SER A 774 -20.58 -10.13 -0.85
C SER A 774 -21.37 -9.01 -1.51
N TYR A 775 -21.53 -7.85 -0.87
CA TYR A 775 -22.43 -6.81 -1.37
C TYR A 775 -21.71 -5.74 -2.17
N LYS A 776 -22.34 -5.31 -3.26
CA LYS A 776 -21.97 -4.12 -4.02
C LYS A 776 -23.12 -3.13 -4.03
N LEU A 777 -22.84 -1.90 -3.61
CA LEU A 777 -23.75 -0.76 -3.69
C LEU A 777 -23.23 0.20 -4.77
N MET A 778 -24.11 0.58 -5.70
CA MET A 778 -23.88 1.62 -6.68
C MET A 778 -24.89 2.74 -6.42
N MET A 779 -24.40 3.96 -6.21
CA MET A 779 -25.26 5.08 -5.85
C MET A 779 -24.88 6.36 -6.58
N GLN A 780 -25.84 7.28 -6.66
CA GLN A 780 -25.59 8.60 -7.23
C GLN A 780 -25.16 9.62 -6.18
N LYS A 781 -24.50 10.64 -6.67
CA LYS A 781 -24.00 11.78 -5.90
C LYS A 781 -25.12 12.70 -5.37
N LEU A 782 -26.11 13.03 -6.21
CA LEU A 782 -27.08 14.10 -5.91
C LEU A 782 -28.27 13.64 -5.07
N SER A 783 -28.66 14.44 -4.07
CA SER A 783 -29.73 14.13 -3.12
C SER A 783 -31.15 14.14 -3.72
N ASP A 784 -31.34 14.89 -4.80
CA ASP A 784 -32.61 15.09 -5.51
C ASP A 784 -32.71 14.28 -6.82
N SER A 785 -31.75 13.40 -7.10
CA SER A 785 -31.82 12.53 -8.26
C SER A 785 -33.07 11.63 -8.23
N HIS A 786 -33.69 11.46 -9.40
CA HIS A 786 -34.87 10.62 -9.61
C HIS A 786 -34.52 9.18 -9.98
N GLU A 787 -33.24 8.87 -10.13
CA GLU A 787 -32.73 7.56 -10.51
C GLU A 787 -32.42 6.68 -9.29
N MET A 788 -32.34 5.38 -9.55
CA MET A 788 -32.43 4.35 -8.51
C MET A 788 -31.03 3.89 -8.11
N ASP A 789 -30.78 3.83 -6.80
CA ASP A 789 -29.60 3.13 -6.27
C ASP A 789 -29.72 1.62 -6.53
N MET A 790 -28.58 0.96 -6.68
CA MET A 790 -28.52 -0.47 -6.96
C MET A 790 -27.68 -1.20 -5.92
N MET A 791 -28.22 -2.28 -5.37
CA MET A 791 -27.49 -3.17 -4.47
C MET A 791 -27.57 -4.61 -4.97
N PHE A 792 -26.43 -5.29 -5.05
CA PHE A 792 -26.30 -6.67 -5.51
C PHE A 792 -25.58 -7.50 -4.47
N ASP A 793 -25.93 -8.80 -4.37
CA ASP A 793 -25.19 -9.80 -3.61
C ASP A 793 -24.37 -10.63 -4.60
N LEU A 794 -23.07 -10.41 -4.69
CA LEU A 794 -22.16 -10.99 -5.67
C LEU A 794 -21.96 -12.50 -5.50
N ILE A 795 -22.41 -13.11 -4.39
CA ILE A 795 -22.37 -14.57 -4.22
C ILE A 795 -23.65 -15.21 -4.78
N GLU A 796 -24.82 -14.68 -4.42
CA GLU A 796 -26.11 -15.22 -4.85
C GLU A 796 -26.51 -14.73 -6.26
N ASP A 797 -26.02 -13.55 -6.65
CA ASP A 797 -26.23 -12.89 -7.94
C ASP A 797 -24.88 -12.37 -8.50
N PRO A 798 -23.94 -13.27 -8.86
CA PRO A 798 -22.62 -12.89 -9.39
C PRO A 798 -22.67 -12.17 -10.74
N LEU A 799 -23.84 -12.13 -11.37
CA LEU A 799 -24.09 -11.46 -12.65
C LEU A 799 -24.85 -10.14 -12.48
N GLU A 800 -25.10 -9.70 -11.24
CA GLU A 800 -25.66 -8.38 -10.91
C GLU A 800 -26.97 -8.04 -11.66
N ARG A 801 -27.87 -9.03 -11.77
CA ARG A 801 -29.15 -8.93 -12.49
C ARG A 801 -30.30 -8.50 -11.60
N ASN A 802 -30.19 -8.73 -10.30
CA ASN A 802 -31.25 -8.55 -9.32
C ASN A 802 -30.90 -7.44 -8.33
N ASN A 803 -31.26 -6.21 -8.69
CA ASN A 803 -31.13 -5.08 -7.77
C ASN A 803 -32.06 -5.28 -6.56
N LEU A 804 -31.48 -5.54 -5.39
CA LEU A 804 -32.17 -5.80 -4.13
C LEU A 804 -32.94 -4.57 -3.61
N LEU A 805 -32.54 -3.35 -3.96
CA LEU A 805 -33.28 -2.13 -3.63
C LEU A 805 -34.49 -1.92 -4.55
N GLY A 806 -34.55 -2.65 -5.67
CA GLY A 806 -35.60 -2.52 -6.67
C GLY A 806 -35.67 -1.12 -7.28
N ARG A 807 -36.85 -0.74 -7.79
CA ARG A 807 -37.05 0.61 -8.36
C ARG A 807 -37.28 1.71 -7.34
N ASN A 808 -37.67 1.31 -6.15
CA ASN A 808 -37.97 2.22 -5.08
C ASN A 808 -37.44 1.55 -3.81
N ALA A 809 -36.30 2.05 -3.33
CA ALA A 809 -35.63 1.53 -2.14
C ALA A 809 -36.58 1.46 -0.93
N MET A 810 -37.63 2.29 -0.88
CA MET A 810 -38.64 2.28 0.18
C MET A 810 -39.48 1.01 0.24
N ASN A 811 -39.56 0.26 -0.86
CA ASN A 811 -40.31 -0.98 -0.95
C ASN A 811 -39.41 -2.22 -0.80
N ALA A 812 -38.09 -2.03 -0.65
CA ALA A 812 -37.14 -3.11 -0.43
C ALA A 812 -37.28 -3.68 0.99
N ASP A 813 -36.75 -4.89 1.18
CA ASP A 813 -36.66 -5.48 2.51
C ASP A 813 -35.84 -4.57 3.45
N ILE A 814 -36.28 -4.43 4.70
CA ILE A 814 -35.65 -3.51 5.64
C ILE A 814 -34.18 -3.88 5.91
N GLY A 815 -33.85 -5.17 5.91
CA GLY A 815 -32.46 -5.67 6.04
C GLY A 815 -31.58 -5.24 4.88
N VAL A 816 -32.11 -5.22 3.66
CA VAL A 816 -31.42 -4.70 2.47
C VAL A 816 -31.16 -3.21 2.59
N VAL A 817 -32.15 -2.41 3.03
CA VAL A 817 -31.99 -0.97 3.21
C VAL A 817 -30.93 -0.65 4.29
N ILE A 818 -30.91 -1.41 5.38
CA ILE A 818 -29.89 -1.27 6.44
C ILE A 818 -28.48 -1.57 5.92
N LYS A 819 -28.32 -2.60 5.08
CA LYS A 819 -27.03 -2.91 4.44
C LYS A 819 -26.58 -1.78 3.51
N ALA A 820 -27.47 -1.25 2.68
CA ALA A 820 -27.18 -0.10 1.82
C ALA A 820 -26.75 1.13 2.64
N GLU A 821 -27.41 1.37 3.77
CA GLU A 821 -27.08 2.45 4.69
C GLU A 821 -25.74 2.26 5.39
N HIS A 822 -25.41 1.03 5.78
CA HIS A 822 -24.07 0.68 6.27
C HIS A 822 -23.01 1.00 5.21
N MET A 823 -23.21 0.58 3.96
CA MET A 823 -22.27 0.84 2.86
C MET A 823 -22.14 2.33 2.52
N ARG A 824 -23.22 3.11 2.61
CA ARG A 824 -23.13 4.58 2.50
C ARG A 824 -22.40 5.21 3.68
N CYS A 825 -22.59 4.69 4.90
CA CYS A 825 -21.82 5.19 6.05
C CYS A 825 -20.33 4.89 5.90
N LEU A 826 -19.96 3.72 5.34
CA LEU A 826 -18.58 3.40 4.97
C LEU A 826 -18.03 4.42 3.94
N LEU A 827 -18.83 4.76 2.93
CA LEU A 827 -18.48 5.77 1.93
C LEU A 827 -18.27 7.15 2.56
N LEU A 828 -19.22 7.62 3.40
CA LEU A 828 -19.09 8.90 4.08
C LEU A 828 -17.87 8.96 5.00
N ASP A 829 -17.65 7.91 5.79
CA ASP A 829 -16.50 7.80 6.69
C ASP A 829 -15.18 7.79 5.91
N TRP A 830 -15.14 7.16 4.73
CA TRP A 830 -13.99 7.24 3.83
C TRP A 830 -13.76 8.65 3.28
N MET A 831 -14.81 9.30 2.76
CA MET A 831 -14.72 10.66 2.21
C MET A 831 -14.35 11.69 3.28
N GLU A 832 -14.93 11.60 4.47
CA GLU A 832 -14.64 12.49 5.59
C GLU A 832 -13.20 12.32 6.09
N ARG A 833 -12.67 11.10 6.07
CA ARG A 833 -11.24 10.87 6.35
C ARG A 833 -10.33 11.46 5.30
N LEU A 834 -10.71 11.44 4.03
CA LEU A 834 -9.92 12.06 2.96
C LEU A 834 -10.02 13.59 2.98
N ASP A 835 -11.15 14.15 3.42
CA ASP A 835 -11.30 15.60 3.63
C ASP A 835 -10.60 16.10 4.89
N GLY A 836 -10.51 15.27 5.93
CA GLY A 836 -9.91 15.60 7.24
C GLY A 836 -8.51 15.03 7.47
N GLY A 837 -7.99 14.23 6.54
CA GLY A 837 -6.75 13.47 6.65
C GLY A 837 -5.92 13.58 5.39
N PHE A 838 -4.59 13.69 5.56
CA PHE A 838 -3.61 14.17 4.57
C PHE A 838 -3.79 15.65 4.18
N ASN A 839 -3.07 16.54 4.87
CA ASN A 839 -2.99 17.98 4.61
C ASN A 839 -4.34 18.72 4.68
N GLY A 840 -4.79 18.99 5.91
CA GLY A 840 -6.10 19.58 6.25
C GLY A 840 -6.36 21.04 5.83
N ASP A 841 -6.03 21.43 4.60
CA ASP A 841 -6.44 22.71 4.00
C ASP A 841 -7.27 22.53 2.71
N GLN A 842 -7.56 21.30 2.23
CA GLN A 842 -8.42 21.05 1.06
C GLN A 842 -9.48 19.98 1.31
N ALA A 843 -10.72 20.43 1.52
CA ALA A 843 -11.92 19.61 1.47
C ALA A 843 -12.26 19.25 0.01
N TYR A 844 -11.87 18.05 -0.45
CA TYR A 844 -12.14 17.60 -1.82
C TYR A 844 -13.63 17.27 -2.02
N PHE A 845 -14.22 16.56 -1.06
CA PHE A 845 -15.61 16.11 -1.12
C PHE A 845 -16.58 17.09 -0.46
N SER A 846 -16.18 17.79 0.60
CA SER A 846 -17.02 18.75 1.35
C SER A 846 -17.00 20.18 0.81
N ASP A 847 -16.37 20.42 -0.34
CA ASP A 847 -16.20 21.73 -0.98
C ASP A 847 -17.51 22.57 -1.05
N THR A 848 -17.35 23.89 -0.97
CA THR A 848 -18.41 24.86 -0.65
C THR A 848 -19.42 25.08 -1.78
N ALA A 849 -20.61 25.57 -1.42
CA ALA A 849 -21.72 25.77 -2.34
C ALA A 849 -21.43 26.74 -3.51
N ASN A 850 -20.38 27.54 -3.41
CA ASN A 850 -19.93 28.45 -4.47
C ASN A 850 -19.35 27.70 -5.68
N ASN A 851 -18.73 26.53 -5.47
CA ASN A 851 -18.21 25.68 -6.55
C ASN A 851 -19.30 24.81 -7.19
N TYR A 852 -20.50 24.76 -6.59
CA TYR A 852 -21.60 23.89 -6.97
C TYR A 852 -22.93 24.60 -7.25
N ASN A 853 -22.91 25.84 -7.74
CA ASN A 853 -24.12 26.58 -8.11
C ASN A 853 -25.18 26.62 -6.98
N ASN A 854 -24.74 26.90 -5.74
CA ASN A 854 -25.51 26.93 -4.50
C ASN A 854 -26.01 25.56 -3.96
N ARG A 855 -25.47 24.43 -4.45
CA ARG A 855 -25.69 23.08 -3.86
C ARG A 855 -24.57 22.69 -2.90
N GLY A 856 -24.78 21.69 -2.04
CA GLY A 856 -23.74 21.22 -1.11
C GLY A 856 -22.65 20.40 -1.80
N GLY A 857 -21.49 20.22 -1.13
CA GLY A 857 -20.48 19.23 -1.51
C GLY A 857 -21.03 17.79 -1.45
N ASP A 858 -20.27 16.83 -1.98
CA ASP A 858 -20.62 15.41 -2.07
C ASP A 858 -21.16 14.82 -0.77
N ILE A 859 -20.42 15.03 0.32
CA ILE A 859 -20.79 14.54 1.65
C ILE A 859 -22.18 15.07 2.04
N THR A 860 -22.46 16.34 1.75
CA THR A 860 -23.75 16.96 2.06
C THR A 860 -24.88 16.37 1.22
N GLU A 861 -24.65 16.14 -0.07
CA GLU A 861 -25.64 15.55 -0.97
C GLU A 861 -25.95 14.09 -0.60
N ILE A 862 -24.92 13.28 -0.33
CA ILE A 862 -25.08 11.89 0.11
C ILE A 862 -25.85 11.82 1.43
N ARG A 863 -25.56 12.72 2.38
CA ARG A 863 -26.33 12.84 3.64
C ARG A 863 -27.78 13.23 3.38
N ASN A 864 -28.06 14.16 2.46
CA ASN A 864 -29.41 14.67 2.23
C ASN A 864 -30.31 13.76 1.39
N ARG A 865 -29.78 12.66 0.83
CA ARG A 865 -30.49 11.71 -0.04
C ARG A 865 -31.82 11.24 0.57
N GLN A 866 -32.91 11.44 -0.17
CA GLN A 866 -34.26 11.21 0.35
C GLN A 866 -34.71 9.75 0.33
N GLN A 867 -34.10 8.93 -0.53
CA GLN A 867 -34.51 7.56 -0.78
C GLN A 867 -34.41 6.66 0.45
N TRP A 868 -33.81 7.10 1.56
CA TRP A 868 -33.69 6.31 2.79
C TRP A 868 -34.28 7.01 4.03
N LYS A 869 -34.93 8.17 3.88
CA LYS A 869 -35.42 8.98 5.03
C LYS A 869 -36.54 8.34 5.89
N GLN A 870 -37.17 7.26 5.46
CA GLN A 870 -38.22 6.60 6.27
C GLN A 870 -37.67 5.67 7.35
N ILE A 871 -36.42 5.21 7.23
CA ILE A 871 -35.79 4.45 8.31
C ILE A 871 -35.58 5.40 9.49
N GLY A 872 -35.75 4.89 10.71
CA GLY A 872 -35.51 5.69 11.90
C GLY A 872 -34.04 5.63 12.27
N LEU A 873 -33.82 5.34 13.54
CA LEU A 873 -32.56 4.86 14.06
C LEU A 873 -32.33 3.42 13.60
N TRP A 874 -31.14 3.12 13.09
CA TRP A 874 -30.77 1.81 12.57
C TRP A 874 -29.33 1.47 12.94
N THR A 875 -29.00 0.18 12.89
CA THR A 875 -27.64 -0.31 13.10
C THR A 875 -27.32 -1.42 12.12
N SER A 876 -26.04 -1.60 11.82
CA SER A 876 -25.48 -2.64 10.96
C SER A 876 -25.76 -4.08 11.40
N SER A 877 -26.34 -4.31 12.58
CA SER A 877 -26.69 -5.63 13.12
C SER A 877 -28.19 -5.80 13.43
N TRP A 878 -29.03 -4.90 12.89
CA TRP A 878 -30.47 -4.91 13.17
C TRP A 878 -31.20 -5.95 12.31
N VAL A 879 -32.05 -6.77 12.95
CA VAL A 879 -32.99 -7.76 12.37
C VAL A 879 -32.31 -8.97 11.69
N ASP A 880 -32.20 -10.10 12.42
CA ASP A 880 -31.82 -11.45 11.91
C ASP A 880 -30.59 -11.55 10.97
N HIS A 881 -29.77 -10.50 10.92
CA HIS A 881 -28.58 -10.41 10.09
C HIS A 881 -27.36 -10.24 11.00
N PRO A 882 -26.64 -11.34 11.29
CA PRO A 882 -25.48 -11.28 12.15
C PRO A 882 -24.35 -10.52 11.45
N LEU A 883 -23.52 -9.86 12.24
CA LEU A 883 -22.36 -9.13 11.73
C LEU A 883 -21.42 -10.07 10.98
N GLU A 884 -21.04 -9.67 9.77
CA GLU A 884 -19.94 -10.29 9.04
C GLU A 884 -18.64 -9.78 9.66
N PHE A 885 -18.20 -10.44 10.73
CA PHE A 885 -16.98 -10.03 11.41
C PHE A 885 -15.75 -10.04 10.45
N GLY A 886 -14.75 -9.19 10.70
CA GLY A 886 -13.53 -9.00 9.91
C GLY A 886 -12.57 -10.21 9.89
N THR A 887 -11.29 -10.05 9.54
CA THR A 887 -10.35 -11.19 9.59
C THR A 887 -9.89 -11.48 11.02
N VAL A 888 -9.60 -12.75 11.31
CA VAL A 888 -9.10 -13.18 12.63
C VAL A 888 -7.58 -13.23 12.59
N SER A 889 -6.94 -12.55 13.53
CA SER A 889 -5.50 -12.55 13.74
C SER A 889 -5.12 -13.40 14.95
N TRP A 890 -3.95 -14.04 14.90
CA TRP A 890 -3.38 -14.76 16.04
C TRP A 890 -2.20 -13.96 16.57
N THR A 891 -2.28 -13.53 17.84
CA THR A 891 -1.25 -12.69 18.48
C THR A 891 -0.10 -13.49 19.12
N GLY A 892 -0.06 -14.81 18.92
CA GLY A 892 0.82 -15.70 19.67
C GLY A 892 0.21 -16.26 20.96
N SER A 893 -0.87 -15.66 21.48
CA SER A 893 -1.53 -16.09 22.73
C SER A 893 -3.06 -16.07 22.69
N GLU A 894 -3.65 -15.20 21.88
CA GLU A 894 -5.10 -15.09 21.68
C GLU A 894 -5.43 -14.81 20.21
N PHE A 895 -6.60 -15.28 19.79
CA PHE A 895 -7.23 -14.88 18.54
C PHE A 895 -7.91 -13.53 18.76
N VAL A 896 -7.58 -12.55 17.93
CA VAL A 896 -8.14 -11.20 17.97
C VAL A 896 -8.90 -10.93 16.69
N ARG A 897 -10.06 -10.31 16.82
CA ARG A 897 -10.88 -9.86 15.68
C ARG A 897 -11.43 -8.48 16.00
N HIS A 898 -11.22 -7.54 15.09
CA HIS A 898 -11.82 -6.21 15.18
C HIS A 898 -13.03 -6.14 14.26
N GLU A 899 -14.06 -5.41 14.69
CA GLU A 899 -15.24 -5.15 13.89
C GLU A 899 -15.73 -3.72 14.07
N TRP A 900 -16.28 -3.13 13.02
CA TRP A 900 -16.86 -1.80 13.05
C TRP A 900 -18.37 -1.89 12.92
N LEU A 901 -19.06 -1.47 13.98
CA LEU A 901 -20.51 -1.34 13.98
C LEU A 901 -20.89 0.06 13.55
N TYR A 902 -21.55 0.16 12.41
CA TYR A 902 -22.16 1.41 11.99
C TYR A 902 -23.58 1.53 12.52
N MET A 903 -23.93 2.75 12.91
CA MET A 903 -25.26 3.16 13.30
C MET A 903 -25.55 4.53 12.69
N GLY A 904 -26.81 4.78 12.41
CA GLY A 904 -27.23 6.04 11.84
C GLY A 904 -28.66 6.35 12.15
N ASN A 905 -29.04 7.59 11.86
CA ASN A 905 -30.40 8.04 12.03
C ASN A 905 -30.84 8.90 10.85
N ARG A 906 -32.05 8.66 10.37
CA ARG A 906 -32.63 9.35 9.21
C ARG A 906 -33.89 10.17 9.52
N LYS A 907 -34.35 10.18 10.78
CA LYS A 907 -35.48 11.00 11.25
C LYS A 907 -35.00 12.19 12.08
N ASN A 908 -35.83 13.23 12.18
CA ASN A 908 -35.53 14.50 12.86
C ASN A 908 -35.47 14.38 14.40
N LYS A 909 -34.65 13.46 14.92
CA LYS A 909 -34.37 13.26 16.34
C LYS A 909 -32.88 13.08 16.52
N ASN A 910 -32.29 13.73 17.51
CA ASN A 910 -30.90 13.49 17.85
C ASN A 910 -30.83 12.53 19.04
N TYR A 911 -29.91 11.57 18.97
CA TYR A 911 -29.64 10.63 20.06
C TYR A 911 -28.23 10.85 20.57
N THR A 912 -27.99 10.61 21.85
CA THR A 912 -26.64 10.55 22.43
C THR A 912 -26.42 9.17 23.01
N ILE A 913 -25.25 8.57 22.81
CA ILE A 913 -24.94 7.27 23.40
C ILE A 913 -24.57 7.47 24.87
N ASP A 914 -25.42 7.04 25.79
CA ASP A 914 -25.19 7.18 27.23
C ASP A 914 -24.29 6.06 27.77
N SER A 915 -24.47 4.84 27.26
CA SER A 915 -23.63 3.68 27.65
C SER A 915 -23.66 2.58 26.58
N ALA A 916 -22.60 1.78 26.54
CA ALA A 916 -22.44 0.62 25.67
C ALA A 916 -21.87 -0.55 26.49
N ILE A 917 -22.62 -1.66 26.60
CA ILE A 917 -22.21 -2.82 27.41
C ILE A 917 -22.48 -4.15 26.69
N PHE A 918 -21.56 -5.10 26.80
CA PHE A 918 -21.82 -6.47 26.39
C PHE A 918 -22.54 -7.25 27.49
N THR A 919 -23.48 -8.09 27.07
CA THR A 919 -24.25 -9.02 27.92
C THR A 919 -24.30 -10.40 27.27
N GLY A 920 -24.70 -11.44 28.00
CA GLY A 920 -24.70 -12.84 27.51
C GLY A 920 -23.51 -13.66 28.03
N LYS A 921 -23.55 -14.99 27.88
CA LYS A 921 -22.54 -15.91 28.45
C LYS A 921 -21.14 -15.71 27.86
N ASP A 922 -21.05 -15.27 26.60
CA ASP A 922 -19.78 -15.14 25.87
C ASP A 922 -19.28 -13.68 25.84
N SER A 923 -19.97 -12.76 26.54
CA SER A 923 -19.62 -11.33 26.63
C SER A 923 -18.20 -11.07 27.13
N VAL A 924 -17.62 -11.99 27.90
CA VAL A 924 -16.26 -11.89 28.45
C VAL A 924 -15.18 -11.83 27.37
N HIS A 925 -15.50 -12.30 26.16
CA HIS A 925 -14.60 -12.31 25.02
C HIS A 925 -14.62 -11.00 24.23
N PHE A 926 -15.49 -10.05 24.57
CA PHE A 926 -15.67 -8.81 23.82
C PHE A 926 -15.29 -7.58 24.62
N SER A 927 -14.81 -6.57 23.90
CA SER A 927 -14.49 -5.25 24.45
C SER A 927 -14.87 -4.16 23.44
N ILE A 928 -15.25 -2.99 23.96
CA ILE A 928 -15.49 -1.76 23.22
C ILE A 928 -14.67 -0.66 23.88
N ASP A 929 -14.17 0.27 23.08
CA ASP A 929 -13.56 1.49 23.57
C ASP A 929 -14.65 2.47 24.04
N ASN A 930 -15.06 2.36 25.30
CA ASN A 930 -16.16 3.14 25.85
C ASN A 930 -15.90 4.66 25.83
N ASP A 931 -14.64 5.08 26.00
CA ASP A 931 -14.27 6.50 26.01
C ASP A 931 -14.44 7.13 24.61
N ALA A 932 -14.36 6.31 23.55
CA ALA A 932 -14.59 6.75 22.17
C ALA A 932 -16.08 6.75 21.75
N VAL A 933 -16.98 6.18 22.57
CA VAL A 933 -18.37 5.89 22.20
C VAL A 933 -19.37 6.66 23.05
N VAL A 934 -19.17 6.73 24.37
CA VAL A 934 -20.09 7.42 25.29
C VAL A 934 -20.05 8.93 25.07
N GLY A 935 -21.22 9.57 25.06
CA GLY A 935 -21.38 11.00 24.75
C GLY A 935 -21.42 11.32 23.26
N ARG A 936 -21.23 10.34 22.37
CA ARG A 936 -21.27 10.56 20.92
C ARG A 936 -22.70 10.80 20.46
N ALA A 937 -22.91 11.89 19.73
CA ALA A 937 -24.20 12.25 19.16
C ALA A 937 -24.45 11.54 17.82
N ILE A 938 -25.66 11.04 17.64
CA ILE A 938 -26.20 10.50 16.39
C ILE A 938 -27.26 11.49 15.91
N GLY A 939 -26.81 12.45 15.10
CA GLY A 939 -27.68 13.46 14.51
C GLY A 939 -28.52 12.95 13.33
N GLU A 940 -29.48 13.75 12.88
CA GLU A 940 -30.21 13.50 11.64
C GLU A 940 -29.25 13.38 10.42
N ASN A 941 -29.46 12.37 9.58
CA ASN A 941 -28.67 12.06 8.39
C ASN A 941 -27.17 11.77 8.65
N SER A 942 -26.81 11.46 9.90
CA SER A 942 -25.44 11.17 10.30
C SER A 942 -25.16 9.66 10.45
N CYS A 943 -23.88 9.32 10.44
CA CYS A 943 -23.35 7.98 10.69
C CYS A 943 -22.36 8.03 11.85
N VAL A 944 -22.43 7.04 12.72
CA VAL A 944 -21.49 6.84 13.83
C VAL A 944 -20.99 5.40 13.75
N SER A 945 -19.70 5.21 13.97
CA SER A 945 -19.06 3.90 13.98
C SER A 945 -18.52 3.55 15.37
N ILE A 946 -18.68 2.30 15.80
CA ILE A 946 -18.17 1.77 17.06
C ILE A 946 -17.23 0.61 16.76
N ARG A 947 -16.02 0.64 17.31
CA ARG A 947 -15.10 -0.51 17.21
C ARG A 947 -15.39 -1.51 18.31
N VAL A 948 -15.67 -2.74 17.92
CA VAL A 948 -15.76 -3.92 18.79
C VAL A 948 -14.51 -4.77 18.61
N THR A 949 -13.97 -5.30 19.69
CA THR A 949 -12.85 -6.25 19.65
C THR A 949 -13.23 -7.54 20.35
N PHE A 950 -13.14 -8.65 19.63
CA PHE A 950 -13.26 -10.01 20.15
C PHE A 950 -11.88 -10.59 20.45
N ARG A 951 -11.75 -11.29 21.57
CA ARG A 951 -10.53 -11.99 22.02
C ARG A 951 -10.85 -13.36 22.61
N ALA A 952 -10.23 -14.41 22.08
CA ALA A 952 -10.37 -15.77 22.59
C ALA A 952 -9.05 -16.54 22.63
N SER A 953 -8.80 -17.24 23.74
CA SER A 953 -7.58 -18.04 23.95
C SER A 953 -7.67 -19.48 23.42
N LYS A 954 -8.85 -19.92 23.00
CA LYS A 954 -9.09 -21.27 22.43
C LYS A 954 -9.98 -21.14 21.21
N TRP A 955 -9.78 -22.03 20.25
CA TRP A 955 -10.42 -21.99 18.94
C TRP A 955 -11.19 -23.27 18.64
N THR A 956 -12.36 -23.12 18.02
CA THR A 956 -13.11 -24.17 17.33
C THR A 956 -13.50 -23.64 15.96
N GLU A 957 -13.66 -24.53 14.97
CA GLU A 957 -14.01 -24.18 13.58
C GLU A 957 -15.23 -23.24 13.47
N THR A 958 -16.19 -23.39 14.36
CA THR A 958 -17.34 -22.49 14.52
C THR A 958 -17.57 -22.26 16.01
N MET A 959 -17.78 -21.00 16.43
CA MET A 959 -18.31 -20.70 17.76
C MET A 959 -19.67 -20.02 17.61
N ASN A 960 -20.68 -20.61 18.21
CA ASN A 960 -21.96 -19.94 18.43
C ASN A 960 -21.77 -18.99 19.62
N ILE A 961 -21.69 -17.69 19.34
CA ILE A 961 -21.60 -16.68 20.39
C ILE A 961 -22.99 -16.40 20.93
N ASP A 962 -23.10 -16.35 22.25
CA ASP A 962 -24.22 -15.73 22.96
C ASP A 962 -23.70 -14.48 23.68
N ALA A 963 -23.61 -13.40 22.92
CA ALA A 963 -23.27 -12.09 23.39
C ALA A 963 -24.12 -11.04 22.65
N ALA A 964 -24.61 -10.06 23.39
CA ALA A 964 -25.35 -8.92 22.85
C ALA A 964 -24.73 -7.61 23.33
N LEU A 965 -24.48 -6.68 22.40
CA LEU A 965 -24.15 -5.31 22.76
C LEU A 965 -25.44 -4.53 23.00
N LEU A 966 -25.61 -4.04 24.22
CA LEU A 966 -26.69 -3.13 24.59
C LEU A 966 -26.18 -1.70 24.53
N LEU A 967 -26.85 -0.88 23.74
CA LEU A 967 -26.63 0.56 23.71
C LEU A 967 -27.81 1.26 24.38
N THR A 968 -27.52 2.10 25.38
CA THR A 968 -28.52 3.00 25.95
C THR A 968 -28.37 4.37 25.33
N LEU A 969 -29.45 4.92 24.81
CA LEU A 969 -29.46 6.24 24.19
C LEU A 969 -30.27 7.23 24.99
N GLY A 970 -29.67 8.39 25.25
CA GLY A 970 -30.34 9.57 25.77
C GLY A 970 -30.99 10.34 24.62
N SER A 971 -32.24 10.77 24.80
CA SER A 971 -32.98 11.57 23.82
C SER A 971 -32.98 13.05 24.17
N SER A 972 -33.04 13.92 23.15
CA SER A 972 -33.17 15.38 23.32
C SER A 972 -34.61 15.89 23.24
N ASP A 973 -35.62 15.02 23.37
CA ASP A 973 -37.04 15.37 23.40
C ASP A 973 -37.65 15.29 24.81
N SER A 974 -38.75 16.01 25.02
CA SER A 974 -39.37 16.38 26.31
C SER A 974 -39.83 15.23 27.22
N ASP A 975 -39.69 13.98 26.80
CA ASP A 975 -40.18 12.78 27.50
C ASP A 975 -39.08 11.91 28.13
N GLY A 976 -37.79 12.22 27.90
CA GLY A 976 -36.66 11.58 28.60
C GLY A 976 -36.59 10.06 28.53
N GLN A 977 -37.10 9.44 27.45
CA GLN A 977 -37.12 7.98 27.31
C GLN A 977 -35.75 7.44 26.92
N VAL A 978 -35.25 6.49 27.72
CA VAL A 978 -34.03 5.73 27.39
C VAL A 978 -34.36 4.66 26.36
N HIS A 979 -33.70 4.70 25.21
CA HIS A 979 -33.81 3.64 24.20
C HIS A 979 -32.71 2.60 24.42
N VAL A 980 -33.07 1.32 24.52
CA VAL A 980 -32.12 0.21 24.54
C VAL A 980 -32.11 -0.45 23.17
N ILE A 981 -30.96 -0.46 22.50
CA ILE A 981 -30.79 -1.18 21.23
C ILE A 981 -29.97 -2.44 21.51
N PRO A 982 -30.58 -3.63 21.46
CA PRO A 982 -29.83 -4.87 21.49
C PRO A 982 -29.23 -5.16 20.11
N LEU A 983 -27.95 -5.53 20.11
CA LEU A 983 -27.20 -5.90 18.92
C LEU A 983 -26.67 -7.31 19.13
N THR A 984 -27.15 -8.26 18.33
CA THR A 984 -26.72 -9.66 18.45
C THR A 984 -25.43 -9.88 17.67
N LEU A 985 -24.41 -10.37 18.37
CA LEU A 985 -23.18 -10.85 17.76
C LEU A 985 -23.45 -12.28 17.31
N GLY A 986 -23.79 -12.51 16.03
CA GLY A 986 -24.13 -13.86 15.55
C GLY A 986 -22.93 -14.80 15.42
N ASP A 987 -23.13 -15.98 14.84
CA ASP A 987 -22.12 -17.04 14.81
C ASP A 987 -20.77 -16.56 14.24
N LEU A 988 -19.70 -16.76 15.00
CA LEU A 988 -18.34 -16.61 14.48
C LEU A 988 -18.00 -17.90 13.74
N ASP A 989 -18.21 -17.84 12.43
CA ASP A 989 -17.62 -18.82 11.52
C ASP A 989 -16.14 -18.49 11.32
N PHE A 990 -15.27 -19.37 11.83
CA PHE A 990 -13.83 -19.31 11.63
C PHE A 990 -13.36 -20.18 10.45
N THR A 991 -14.26 -20.89 9.78
CA THR A 991 -13.93 -21.84 8.70
C THR A 991 -13.67 -21.19 7.33
N LYS A 992 -14.00 -19.90 7.15
CA LYS A 992 -13.72 -19.17 5.89
C LYS A 992 -12.23 -18.94 5.60
N ARG A 993 -11.31 -19.43 6.46
CA ARG A 993 -9.89 -19.60 6.14
C ARG A 993 -9.37 -20.93 6.69
N ARG A 994 -9.06 -21.88 5.79
CA ARG A 994 -8.17 -23.00 6.14
C ARG A 994 -6.80 -22.42 6.48
N MET A 995 -6.50 -22.22 7.76
CA MET A 995 -5.13 -22.30 8.23
C MET A 995 -4.79 -23.77 8.41
N MET A 996 -3.73 -24.22 7.76
CA MET A 996 -3.11 -25.51 8.05
C MET A 996 -2.75 -25.54 9.54
N SER A 997 -3.44 -26.35 10.33
CA SER A 997 -3.05 -26.65 11.69
C SER A 997 -1.75 -27.46 11.65
N VAL A 998 -0.62 -26.82 11.94
CA VAL A 998 0.59 -27.54 12.36
C VAL A 998 0.37 -27.97 13.81
N GLN A 999 -0.29 -29.11 14.02
CA GLN A 999 -0.15 -29.82 15.28
C GLN A 999 1.22 -30.47 15.29
N ALA A 1000 2.18 -29.85 15.97
CA ALA A 1000 3.40 -30.51 16.37
C ALA A 1000 3.07 -31.55 17.45
N GLU A 1001 2.63 -32.74 17.05
CA GLU A 1001 2.74 -33.91 17.91
C GLU A 1001 4.18 -34.42 17.85
N THR A 1002 4.91 -34.23 18.94
CA THR A 1002 6.17 -34.93 19.18
C THR A 1002 5.87 -36.42 19.40
N LYS A 1003 5.91 -37.21 18.32
CA LYS A 1003 6.11 -38.66 18.42
C LYS A 1003 7.17 -39.12 17.43
N ASN A 1004 8.17 -39.80 17.99
CA ASN A 1004 9.28 -40.42 17.31
C ASN A 1004 8.82 -41.27 16.11
N THR A 1005 9.64 -41.20 15.05
CA THR A 1005 9.74 -42.06 13.85
C THR A 1005 9.01 -41.60 12.57
N GLY A 1006 9.83 -41.18 11.58
CA GLY A 1006 9.63 -41.39 10.13
C GLY A 1006 8.57 -40.58 9.40
N ILE A 1007 8.99 -39.54 8.68
CA ILE A 1007 8.14 -38.76 7.75
C ILE A 1007 7.86 -39.57 6.47
N LEU A 1008 6.58 -39.78 6.16
CA LEU A 1008 6.08 -40.16 4.83
C LEU A 1008 4.82 -39.33 4.55
N PHE A 1009 4.91 -38.39 3.60
CA PHE A 1009 3.77 -37.58 3.18
C PHE A 1009 2.79 -38.42 2.36
N LYS A 1010 1.52 -38.42 2.78
CA LYS A 1010 0.41 -38.87 1.93
C LYS A 1010 -0.80 -37.97 2.19
N GLU A 1011 -1.08 -37.09 1.24
CA GLU A 1011 -2.34 -36.34 1.20
C GLU A 1011 -3.50 -37.29 0.92
N THR A 1012 -4.55 -37.22 1.72
CA THR A 1012 -5.88 -37.73 1.37
C THR A 1012 -6.90 -36.63 1.59
N ALA A 1013 -7.35 -36.04 0.49
CA ALA A 1013 -8.50 -35.15 0.45
C ALA A 1013 -9.78 -35.93 0.80
N ASN A 1014 -10.57 -35.43 1.75
CA ASN A 1014 -11.96 -35.84 1.94
C ASN A 1014 -12.86 -34.61 1.86
N LEU A 1015 -13.54 -34.47 0.72
CA LEU A 1015 -14.73 -33.65 0.54
C LEU A 1015 -15.92 -34.41 1.15
N ARG A 1016 -16.68 -33.76 2.05
CA ARG A 1016 -18.06 -34.15 2.31
C ARG A 1016 -18.96 -32.93 2.28
N ALA A 1017 -19.74 -32.86 1.21
CA ALA A 1017 -20.90 -32.01 1.03
C ALA A 1017 -22.03 -32.42 2.00
N GLY A 1018 -22.83 -31.43 2.42
CA GLY A 1018 -24.00 -31.63 3.25
C GLY A 1018 -25.10 -30.61 2.94
N TYR A 1019 -25.68 -30.65 1.74
CA TYR A 1019 -26.96 -30.00 1.45
C TYR A 1019 -28.11 -30.96 1.75
N ARG A 1020 -29.02 -30.59 2.66
CA ARG A 1020 -30.31 -31.27 2.86
C ARG A 1020 -31.38 -30.58 2.01
N VAL A 1021 -31.79 -31.22 0.92
CA VAL A 1021 -32.99 -30.88 0.15
C VAL A 1021 -34.22 -31.42 0.90
N LYS A 1022 -35.15 -30.53 1.27
CA LYS A 1022 -36.51 -30.92 1.69
C LYS A 1022 -37.41 -30.94 0.46
N HIS A 1023 -37.74 -32.13 -0.04
CA HIS A 1023 -38.91 -32.34 -0.87
C HIS A 1023 -40.15 -32.52 0.01
N PRO A 1024 -41.29 -31.88 -0.29
CA PRO A 1024 -42.59 -32.36 0.10
C PRO A 1024 -43.30 -32.96 -1.12
N GLN A 1025 -43.52 -34.28 -1.12
CA GLN A 1025 -44.61 -34.89 -1.89
C GLN A 1025 -45.68 -35.32 -0.89
N SER A 1026 -46.90 -34.79 -1.02
CA SER A 1026 -48.11 -35.58 -1.31
C SER A 1026 -49.40 -34.75 -1.14
N ARG A 1027 -50.25 -34.87 -2.17
CA ARG A 1027 -51.62 -34.39 -2.38
C ARG A 1027 -51.82 -32.95 -2.86
#